data_AF-A0A0F7ND74-F1
#
_entry.id   AF-A0A0F7ND74-F1
#
_cell.length_a   1.000
_cell.length_b   1.000
_cell.length_c   1.000
_cell.angle_alpha   90.00
_cell.angle_beta   90.00
_cell.angle_gamma   90.00
#
_symmetry.space_group_name_H-M   'P 1'
#
loop_
_entity.id
_entity.type
_entity.pdbx_description
1 polymer ?
#
loop_
_entity_poly.entity_id
_entity_poly.type
_entity_poly.pdbx_seq_one_letter_code
_entity_poly.pdbx_strand_id
1 'polypeptide(L)'
;MGVSEVVRGQLVQRFEALLPHLNERQRRLAVATEARLLGHGGVRCAARTAQVSETTVRKGIAELAVAEPLPEGRVRRLGGGRRRAEDLDPQLVPSLMALVEPDERGDPVSPLRWTTKSLRHLAAELSRQGHRVTAPTVGRLLKENGFSLQGTAKILEGEQHPDRDAQFRHINEQVKDHQAASEPVISVDAKKKEQIGLLPMAGREWRPGKQPLAVEDHSFFAGPHVDAVIPYGIYDMTANTGWVNVGTDHNTAVFAASSIRRWWHERGRHDYPQASRLLITADAGGSNSYRYRVWKAELAAFAAESGLTVTVCHFPPGTSKWNKIEHRLFSHITLNWRGRPLTSHDVVLNTIAATTTRTGLRVEAMLDTGSYPTGISITRDQLKALPITPHDRHGRWNYSIAPTGAAAPVPGADDSAAARRQTLTMLADPRLTGMTAGELRELHARLAPAQAARAEQHRYVLRGGRRVATTGRSRALLGDQDEVLITVLYLRQVCPQKVLCDLLGINPVTIGQAIKATRQLLDELKITITPTVVRYFTRAQDLRDWLDGVTDVPATMTSPQQQALTDPHLTGLEREALHQLLEELIVPYAAAIERRRHRQRGGNRRPGTRGGVFRQKITDGDRILATLLHRRRVCTLDALAELFGVSRSTLWNAIRDVQPILDDRRIDIATSPHRYITAREALDAVRDGTDNHQVVS
;
A
#
# COMPACT_ATOMS: atom_id res chain seq x y z
N MET A 1 65.18 71.55 12.28
CA MET A 1 64.10 71.94 11.36
C MET A 1 62.84 71.17 11.71
N GLY A 2 61.76 71.86 12.10
CA GLY A 2 60.47 71.23 12.40
C GLY A 2 59.57 71.17 11.16
N VAL A 3 58.62 70.23 11.13
CA VAL A 3 57.60 70.14 10.06
C VAL A 3 56.80 71.45 10.02
N SER A 4 56.69 72.08 8.85
CA SER A 4 56.02 73.38 8.69
C SER A 4 54.52 73.30 9.00
N GLU A 5 53.96 74.43 9.42
CA GLU A 5 52.54 74.54 9.80
C GLU A 5 51.60 74.25 8.62
N VAL A 6 51.99 74.66 7.42
CA VAL A 6 51.26 74.36 6.16
C VAL A 6 51.17 72.85 5.91
N VAL A 7 52.28 72.13 6.08
CA VAL A 7 52.31 70.66 5.90
C VAL A 7 51.49 69.96 6.97
N ARG A 8 51.48 70.48 8.21
CA ARG A 8 50.63 69.97 9.28
C ARG A 8 49.15 70.15 8.96
N GLY A 9 48.74 71.31 8.43
CA GLY A 9 47.35 71.56 8.02
C GLY A 9 46.86 70.60 6.93
N GLN A 10 47.70 70.32 5.93
CA GLN A 10 47.39 69.35 4.88
C GLN A 10 47.22 67.93 5.41
N LEU A 11 48.04 67.52 6.40
CA LEU A 11 47.93 66.21 7.03
C LEU A 11 46.62 66.06 7.83
N VAL A 12 46.18 67.11 8.53
CA VAL A 12 44.90 67.11 9.25
C VAL A 12 43.76 66.83 8.27
N GLN A 13 43.69 67.59 7.18
CA GLN A 13 42.63 67.46 6.18
C GLN A 13 42.58 66.05 5.54
N ARG A 14 43.74 65.48 5.22
CA ARG A 14 43.82 64.11 4.67
C ARG A 14 43.40 63.05 5.69
N PHE A 15 43.82 63.18 6.95
CA PHE A 15 43.49 62.20 7.97
C PHE A 15 42.01 62.24 8.36
N GLU A 16 41.41 63.42 8.45
CA GLU A 16 39.96 63.56 8.69
C GLU A 16 39.13 62.97 7.56
N ALA A 17 39.55 63.18 6.30
CA ALA A 17 38.83 62.65 5.14
C ALA A 17 39.00 61.13 4.97
N LEU A 18 40.19 60.57 5.19
CA LEU A 18 40.49 59.17 4.84
C LEU A 18 40.32 58.19 6.00
N LEU A 19 40.77 58.54 7.22
CA LEU A 19 40.86 57.55 8.31
C LEU A 19 39.51 56.94 8.74
N PRO A 20 38.35 57.63 8.70
CA PRO A 20 37.06 57.03 9.05
C PRO A 20 36.63 55.87 8.15
N HIS A 21 37.12 55.81 6.91
CA HIS A 21 36.73 54.81 5.92
C HIS A 21 37.68 53.60 5.86
N LEU A 22 38.75 53.60 6.67
CA LEU A 22 39.82 52.61 6.62
C LEU A 22 39.77 51.66 7.82
N ASN A 23 40.07 50.38 7.60
CA ASN A 23 40.22 49.40 8.67
C ASN A 23 41.50 49.64 9.51
N GLU A 24 41.62 48.95 10.64
CA GLU A 24 42.72 49.12 11.62
C GLU A 24 44.12 49.09 10.97
N ARG A 25 44.36 48.19 10.02
CA ARG A 25 45.65 48.07 9.32
C ARG A 25 45.83 49.16 8.28
N GLN A 26 44.81 49.42 7.47
CA GLN A 26 44.85 50.46 6.44
C GLN A 26 45.12 51.84 7.04
N ARG A 27 44.51 52.16 8.19
CA ARG A 27 44.79 53.39 8.95
C ARG A 27 46.26 53.48 9.38
N ARG A 28 46.83 52.39 9.91
CA ARG A 28 48.25 52.35 10.30
C ARG A 28 49.19 52.56 9.12
N LEU A 29 48.91 51.94 7.97
CA LEU A 29 49.72 52.09 6.77
C LEU A 29 49.63 53.51 6.20
N ALA A 30 48.43 54.08 6.13
CA ALA A 30 48.23 55.45 5.64
C ALA A 30 48.99 56.49 6.49
N VAL A 31 48.88 56.41 7.82
CA VAL A 31 49.60 57.31 8.74
C VAL A 31 51.12 57.08 8.67
N ALA A 32 51.56 55.83 8.48
CA ALA A 32 52.98 55.50 8.34
C ALA A 32 53.60 55.99 7.02
N THR A 33 52.84 55.98 5.92
CA THR A 33 53.29 56.52 4.62
C THR A 33 53.58 58.01 4.75
N GLU A 34 52.65 58.78 5.33
CA GLU A 34 52.85 60.21 5.59
C GLU A 34 54.03 60.46 6.54
N ALA A 35 54.17 59.63 7.59
CA ALA A 35 55.32 59.73 8.50
C ALA A 35 56.68 59.48 7.82
N ARG A 36 56.77 58.59 6.81
CA ARG A 36 58.00 58.37 6.03
C ARG A 36 58.32 59.56 5.13
N LEU A 37 57.31 60.13 4.46
CA LEU A 37 57.48 61.27 3.55
C LEU A 37 58.00 62.53 4.27
N LEU A 38 57.61 62.73 5.52
CA LEU A 38 58.03 63.87 6.34
C LEU A 38 59.46 63.77 6.90
N GLY A 39 60.10 62.60 6.83
CA GLY A 39 61.47 62.41 7.33
C GLY A 39 61.63 62.67 8.83
N HIS A 40 62.66 63.44 9.22
CA HIS A 40 63.01 63.66 10.62
C HIS A 40 61.90 64.41 11.38
N GLY A 41 61.32 63.76 12.39
CA GLY A 41 60.19 64.27 13.17
C GLY A 41 58.80 63.89 12.61
N GLY A 42 58.74 63.23 11.45
CA GLY A 42 57.50 62.78 10.79
C GLY A 42 56.63 61.86 11.65
N VAL A 43 57.25 60.92 12.39
CA VAL A 43 56.54 60.01 13.30
C VAL A 43 55.76 60.76 14.37
N ARG A 44 56.39 61.74 15.03
CA ARG A 44 55.76 62.53 16.09
C ARG A 44 54.67 63.43 15.53
N CYS A 45 54.90 64.02 14.36
CA CYS A 45 53.91 64.85 13.68
C CYS A 45 52.66 64.03 13.29
N ALA A 46 52.85 62.93 12.56
CA ALA A 46 51.76 62.08 12.10
C ALA A 46 50.97 61.45 13.27
N ALA A 47 51.65 61.03 14.34
CA ALA A 47 51.01 60.49 15.53
C ALA A 47 50.09 61.52 16.23
N ARG A 48 50.57 62.77 16.40
CA ARG A 48 49.77 63.85 16.99
C ARG A 48 48.59 64.23 16.11
N THR A 49 48.79 64.34 14.80
CA THR A 49 47.73 64.70 13.86
C THR A 49 46.65 63.63 13.73
N ALA A 50 47.04 62.34 13.70
CA ALA A 50 46.09 61.23 13.61
C ALA A 50 45.53 60.77 14.97
N GLN A 51 45.94 61.40 16.08
CA GLN A 51 45.59 61.03 17.46
C GLN A 51 45.87 59.55 17.78
N VAL A 52 47.03 59.04 17.36
CA VAL A 52 47.50 57.68 17.65
C VAL A 52 48.85 57.70 18.37
N SER A 53 49.25 56.58 18.96
CA SER A 53 50.56 56.49 19.59
C SER A 53 51.70 56.52 18.55
N GLU A 54 52.85 57.11 18.90
CA GLU A 54 54.06 57.03 18.06
C GLU A 54 54.45 55.57 17.77
N THR A 55 54.19 54.65 18.71
CA THR A 55 54.42 53.21 18.54
C THR A 55 53.56 52.61 17.43
N THR A 56 52.32 53.08 17.26
CA THR A 56 51.42 52.65 16.17
C THR A 56 51.95 53.09 14.81
N VAL A 57 52.48 54.31 14.72
CA VAL A 57 53.09 54.84 13.49
C VAL A 57 54.38 54.08 13.15
N ARG A 58 55.28 53.87 14.12
CA ARG A 58 56.52 53.08 13.92
C ARG A 58 56.22 51.65 13.48
N LYS A 59 55.17 51.04 14.05
CA LYS A 59 54.70 49.71 13.63
C LYS A 59 54.21 49.71 12.19
N GLY A 60 53.44 50.72 11.78
CA GLY A 60 53.03 50.89 10.39
C GLY A 60 54.22 51.09 9.44
N ILE A 61 55.26 51.83 9.84
CA ILE A 61 56.49 52.00 9.05
C ILE A 61 57.22 50.66 8.86
N ALA A 62 57.34 49.87 9.93
CA ALA A 62 57.90 48.52 9.84
C ALA A 62 57.04 47.60 8.97
N GLU A 63 55.71 47.69 9.04
CA GLU A 63 54.80 46.94 8.17
C GLU A 63 54.91 47.36 6.69
N LEU A 64 55.18 48.63 6.37
CA LEU A 64 55.46 49.13 5.01
C LEU A 64 56.83 48.70 4.47
N ALA A 65 57.77 48.31 5.34
CA ALA A 65 59.10 47.85 4.95
C ALA A 65 59.12 46.36 4.58
N VAL A 66 58.11 45.59 5.00
CA VAL A 66 57.97 44.17 4.67
C VAL A 66 57.20 44.04 3.34
N ALA A 67 57.82 43.39 2.35
CA ALA A 67 57.32 43.34 0.97
C ALA A 67 56.08 42.45 0.74
N GLU A 68 55.71 41.60 1.69
CA GLU A 68 54.58 40.67 1.52
C GLU A 68 53.23 41.28 1.99
N PRO A 69 52.26 41.49 1.09
CA PRO A 69 50.92 41.90 1.46
C PRO A 69 50.19 40.75 2.19
N LEU A 70 49.37 41.11 3.19
CA LEU A 70 48.43 40.13 3.77
C LEU A 70 47.39 39.71 2.73
N PRO A 71 46.90 38.46 2.77
CA PRO A 71 45.78 38.01 1.93
C PRO A 71 44.58 38.95 2.03
N GLU A 72 43.84 39.06 0.92
CA GLU A 72 42.68 39.95 0.79
C GLU A 72 41.66 39.73 1.92
N GLY A 73 41.20 40.82 2.53
CA GLY A 73 40.28 40.80 3.68
C GLY A 73 40.90 40.58 5.07
N ARG A 74 42.21 40.30 5.18
CA ARG A 74 42.85 40.05 6.49
C ARG A 74 43.51 41.29 7.10
N VAL A 75 43.05 41.69 8.30
CA VAL A 75 43.56 42.88 9.02
C VAL A 75 44.77 42.57 9.92
N ARG A 76 44.91 41.32 10.39
CA ARG A 76 45.96 40.89 11.35
C ARG A 76 46.74 39.67 10.84
N ARG A 77 48.01 39.55 11.23
CA ARG A 77 48.86 38.38 10.95
C ARG A 77 48.27 37.11 11.57
N LEU A 78 48.68 35.95 11.04
CA LEU A 78 48.32 34.63 11.57
C LEU A 78 48.69 34.57 13.07
N GLY A 79 47.74 34.15 13.93
CA GLY A 79 47.89 34.18 15.39
C GLY A 79 47.47 35.50 16.08
N GLY A 80 47.18 36.57 15.33
CA GLY A 80 46.72 37.85 15.86
C GLY A 80 45.21 37.89 16.12
N GLY A 81 44.74 37.18 17.15
CA GLY A 81 43.33 37.13 17.53
C GLY A 81 43.12 36.64 18.97
N ARG A 82 41.88 36.64 19.45
CA ARG A 82 41.54 36.01 20.74
C ARG A 82 41.89 34.53 20.65
N ARG A 83 42.69 34.02 21.60
CA ARG A 83 43.00 32.58 21.71
C ARG A 83 41.71 31.77 21.81
N ARG A 84 41.68 30.57 21.23
CA ARG A 84 40.47 29.74 21.26
C ARG A 84 40.21 29.26 22.69
N ALA A 85 38.97 28.86 22.97
CA ALA A 85 38.57 28.47 24.33
C ALA A 85 39.34 27.21 24.79
N GLU A 86 39.55 26.27 23.88
CA GLU A 86 40.33 25.05 24.10
C GLU A 86 41.85 25.29 24.25
N ASP A 87 42.38 26.39 23.71
CA ASP A 87 43.79 26.76 23.91
C ASP A 87 44.02 27.37 25.30
N LEU A 88 42.96 27.95 25.89
CA LEU A 88 42.97 28.56 27.22
C LEU A 88 42.59 27.56 28.31
N ASP A 89 41.83 26.52 27.96
CA ASP A 89 41.33 25.50 28.85
C ASP A 89 41.56 24.11 28.23
N PRO A 90 42.72 23.49 28.51
CA PRO A 90 43.08 22.18 27.94
C PRO A 90 42.13 21.04 28.35
N GLN A 91 41.38 21.21 29.44
CA GLN A 91 40.44 20.19 29.94
C GLN A 91 39.04 20.29 29.32
N LEU A 92 38.74 21.38 28.60
CA LEU A 92 37.44 21.59 27.95
C LEU A 92 37.05 20.46 26.98
N VAL A 93 37.99 20.00 26.15
CA VAL A 93 37.72 18.96 25.14
C VAL A 93 37.53 17.59 25.80
N PRO A 94 38.41 17.14 26.74
CA PRO A 94 38.17 15.93 27.54
C PRO A 94 36.82 15.93 28.27
N SER A 95 36.46 17.02 28.97
CA SER A 95 35.18 17.13 29.70
C SER A 95 33.98 17.11 28.76
N LEU A 96 34.09 17.68 27.56
CA LEU A 96 33.06 17.59 26.53
C LEU A 96 32.87 16.16 26.03
N MET A 97 33.95 15.42 25.79
CA MET A 97 33.87 14.01 25.37
C MET A 97 33.27 13.13 26.46
N ALA A 98 33.65 13.32 27.72
CA ALA A 98 33.08 12.61 28.87
C ALA A 98 31.57 12.83 29.04
N LEU A 99 31.03 13.99 28.61
CA LEU A 99 29.59 14.27 28.62
C LEU A 99 28.82 13.62 27.46
N VAL A 100 29.54 13.20 26.43
CA VAL A 100 29.03 12.57 25.21
C VAL A 100 29.22 11.04 25.23
N GLU A 101 30.06 10.52 26.15
CA GLU A 101 30.45 9.11 26.24
C GLU A 101 29.83 8.22 27.37
N PRO A 102 28.95 8.63 28.32
CA PRO A 102 28.54 7.69 29.36
C PRO A 102 27.32 6.87 28.95
N ASP A 103 27.57 5.68 28.40
CA ASP A 103 27.09 4.38 28.91
C ASP A 103 27.59 3.24 28.00
N GLU A 104 28.75 2.70 28.33
CA GLU A 104 29.20 1.38 27.86
C GLU A 104 28.22 0.31 28.38
N ARG A 105 27.28 -0.10 27.53
CA ARG A 105 26.73 -1.46 27.58
C ARG A 105 27.14 -2.21 26.32
N GLY A 106 28.29 -2.87 26.43
CA GLY A 106 28.68 -4.00 25.60
C GLY A 106 29.65 -3.68 24.48
N ASP A 107 30.88 -4.18 24.66
CA ASP A 107 31.95 -4.42 23.68
C ASP A 107 33.01 -3.30 23.49
N PRO A 108 34.30 -3.53 23.88
CA PRO A 108 35.38 -2.53 23.77
C PRO A 108 35.80 -2.16 22.34
N VAL A 109 35.16 -2.71 21.30
CA VAL A 109 35.64 -2.59 19.90
C VAL A 109 34.58 -2.02 18.92
N SER A 110 33.55 -1.31 19.40
CA SER A 110 32.54 -0.67 18.52
C SER A 110 32.41 0.85 18.78
N PRO A 111 32.72 1.73 17.82
CA PRO A 111 32.85 3.18 18.03
C PRO A 111 31.53 3.93 17.85
N LEU A 112 30.47 3.54 18.57
CA LEU A 112 29.18 4.25 18.52
C LEU A 112 29.11 5.31 19.63
N ARG A 113 29.66 6.49 19.34
CA ARG A 113 29.56 7.70 20.16
C ARG A 113 28.27 8.46 19.80
N TRP A 114 27.31 8.58 20.70
CA TRP A 114 26.05 9.30 20.46
C TRP A 114 25.60 10.10 21.68
N THR A 115 25.05 11.30 21.46
CA THR A 115 24.45 12.13 22.53
C THR A 115 23.08 12.62 22.12
N THR A 116 22.11 12.51 23.04
CA THR A 116 20.75 13.07 22.89
C THR A 116 20.66 14.52 23.40
N LYS A 117 21.74 15.06 23.96
CA LYS A 117 21.77 16.39 24.60
C LYS A 117 21.97 17.47 23.54
N SER A 118 21.19 18.55 23.63
CA SER A 118 21.36 19.71 22.75
C SER A 118 22.67 20.46 23.03
N LEU A 119 23.21 21.19 22.04
CA LEU A 119 24.42 22.01 22.19
C LEU A 119 24.35 23.02 23.34
N ARG A 120 23.15 23.56 23.62
CA ARG A 120 22.92 24.49 24.74
C ARG A 120 22.98 23.79 26.09
N HIS A 121 22.48 22.56 26.16
CA HIS A 121 22.53 21.74 27.36
C HIS A 121 23.96 21.29 27.66
N LEU A 122 24.72 20.86 26.64
CA LEU A 122 26.15 20.55 26.78
C LEU A 122 26.97 21.78 27.21
N ALA A 123 26.69 22.97 26.65
CA ALA A 123 27.36 24.21 27.05
C ALA A 123 27.04 24.61 28.50
N ALA A 124 25.81 24.44 28.95
CA ALA A 124 25.40 24.72 30.33
C ALA A 124 26.08 23.77 31.31
N GLU A 125 26.16 22.48 30.96
CA GLU A 125 26.78 21.46 31.80
C GLU A 125 28.31 21.64 31.89
N LEU A 126 28.98 21.95 30.77
CA LEU A 126 30.40 22.32 30.77
C LEU A 126 30.66 23.59 31.57
N SER A 127 29.78 24.59 31.48
CA SER A 127 29.89 25.81 32.28
C SER A 127 29.70 25.54 33.78
N ARG A 128 28.86 24.56 34.14
CA ARG A 128 28.67 24.09 35.53
C ARG A 128 29.91 23.34 36.05
N GLN A 129 30.65 22.67 35.17
CA GLN A 129 31.92 22.00 35.48
C GLN A 129 33.14 22.95 35.48
N GLY A 130 32.93 24.26 35.29
CA GLY A 130 33.98 25.28 35.32
C GLY A 130 34.49 25.73 33.95
N HIS A 131 34.07 25.07 32.86
CA HIS A 131 34.50 25.37 31.50
C HIS A 131 33.52 26.35 30.83
N ARG A 132 33.77 27.66 30.90
CA ARG A 132 32.85 28.69 30.34
C ARG A 132 32.84 28.67 28.81
N VAL A 133 31.83 28.03 28.22
CA VAL A 133 31.65 27.92 26.76
C VAL A 133 30.23 28.20 26.29
N THR A 134 30.11 28.57 25.02
CA THR A 134 28.81 28.82 24.38
C THR A 134 28.42 27.68 23.44
N ALA A 135 27.14 27.52 23.15
CA ALA A 135 26.64 26.48 22.25
C ALA A 135 27.31 26.46 20.84
N PRO A 136 27.65 27.61 20.21
CA PRO A 136 28.44 27.62 18.98
C PRO A 136 29.85 27.04 19.15
N THR A 137 30.53 27.32 20.28
CA THR A 137 31.84 26.75 20.60
C THR A 137 31.74 25.23 20.74
N VAL A 138 30.74 24.73 21.46
CA VAL A 138 30.48 23.28 21.61
C VAL A 138 30.20 22.63 20.25
N GLY A 139 29.38 23.26 19.40
CA GLY A 139 29.07 22.73 18.07
C GLY A 139 30.29 22.66 17.13
N ARG A 140 31.24 23.61 17.26
CA ARG A 140 32.51 23.54 16.53
C ARG A 140 33.40 22.42 17.06
N LEU A 141 33.57 22.32 18.38
CA LEU A 141 34.41 21.29 19.01
C LEU A 141 33.91 19.88 18.71
N LEU A 142 32.58 19.66 18.70
CA LEU A 142 31.99 18.39 18.29
C LEU A 142 32.32 18.05 16.82
N LYS A 143 32.20 19.01 15.90
CA LYS A 143 32.57 18.82 14.48
C LYS A 143 34.05 18.49 14.29
N GLU A 144 34.93 19.20 15.00
CA GLU A 144 36.39 18.96 14.97
C GLU A 144 36.75 17.57 15.53
N ASN A 145 35.92 17.01 16.42
CA ASN A 145 36.07 15.66 16.98
C ASN A 145 35.24 14.58 16.23
N GLY A 146 34.83 14.85 14.98
CA GLY A 146 34.17 13.87 14.11
C GLY A 146 32.66 13.69 14.33
N PHE A 147 32.05 14.44 15.24
CA PHE A 147 30.60 14.43 15.42
C PHE A 147 29.92 15.31 14.38
N SER A 148 28.89 14.78 13.76
CA SER A 148 28.03 15.53 12.84
C SER A 148 26.58 15.29 13.19
N LEU A 149 25.71 16.21 12.78
CA LEU A 149 24.27 16.07 13.01
C LEU A 149 23.75 14.99 12.06
N GLN A 150 23.67 13.76 12.55
CA GLN A 150 23.22 12.61 11.78
C GLN A 150 21.70 12.46 11.96
N GLY A 151 20.95 12.46 10.85
CA GLY A 151 19.57 12.01 10.83
C GLY A 151 19.52 10.49 10.69
N THR A 152 18.40 9.86 11.05
CA THR A 152 18.17 8.44 10.75
C THR A 152 18.12 8.24 9.24
N ALA A 153 19.17 7.68 8.65
CA ALA A 153 19.19 7.28 7.26
C ALA A 153 18.64 5.85 7.16
N LYS A 154 17.57 5.66 6.39
CA LYS A 154 17.03 4.34 6.05
C LYS A 154 17.99 3.66 5.05
N ILE A 155 19.09 3.07 5.55
CA ILE A 155 20.12 2.41 4.73
C ILE A 155 19.84 0.91 4.56
N LEU A 156 18.99 0.32 5.39
CA LEU A 156 18.51 -1.07 5.30
C LEU A 156 17.43 -1.24 4.20
N GLU A 157 17.65 -0.70 3.01
CA GLU A 157 16.96 -1.18 1.81
C GLU A 157 17.73 -2.41 1.31
N GLY A 158 17.02 -3.50 0.97
CA GLY A 158 17.61 -4.78 0.56
C GLY A 158 18.55 -4.67 -0.65
N GLU A 159 19.21 -5.79 -0.99
CA GLU A 159 20.23 -5.88 -2.04
C GLU A 159 19.97 -4.97 -3.25
N GLN A 160 20.99 -4.18 -3.62
CA GLN A 160 20.92 -3.31 -4.79
C GLN A 160 20.60 -4.17 -6.02
N HIS A 161 19.40 -3.98 -6.59
CA HIS A 161 19.00 -4.75 -7.77
C HIS A 161 19.98 -4.46 -8.91
N PRO A 162 20.59 -5.48 -9.56
CA PRO A 162 21.63 -5.29 -10.58
C PRO A 162 21.16 -4.42 -11.75
N ASP A 163 19.87 -4.48 -12.07
CA ASP A 163 19.27 -3.71 -13.17
C ASP A 163 18.78 -2.30 -12.80
N ARG A 164 19.08 -1.82 -11.59
CA ARG A 164 18.59 -0.52 -11.09
C ARG A 164 18.94 0.63 -12.04
N ASP A 165 20.21 0.71 -12.45
CA ASP A 165 20.69 1.82 -13.27
C ASP A 165 20.13 1.76 -14.70
N ALA A 166 19.95 0.55 -15.25
CA ALA A 166 19.31 0.35 -16.55
C ALA A 166 17.85 0.84 -16.54
N GLN A 167 17.12 0.53 -15.46
CA GLN A 167 15.75 0.99 -15.29
C GLN A 167 15.66 2.52 -15.14
N PHE A 168 16.57 3.14 -14.39
CA PHE A 168 16.61 4.60 -14.29
C PHE A 168 16.89 5.30 -15.62
N ARG A 169 17.82 4.76 -16.43
CA ARG A 169 18.08 5.30 -17.77
C ARG A 169 16.85 5.18 -18.66
N HIS A 170 16.18 4.02 -18.64
CA HIS A 170 14.97 3.80 -19.41
C HIS A 170 13.84 4.78 -19.02
N ILE A 171 13.59 4.97 -17.73
CA ILE A 171 12.61 5.98 -17.24
C ILE A 171 12.98 7.37 -17.75
N ASN A 172 14.25 7.75 -17.65
CA ASN A 172 14.71 9.06 -18.08
C ASN A 172 14.60 9.26 -19.61
N GLU A 173 14.85 8.22 -20.41
CA GLU A 173 14.61 8.23 -21.86
C GLU A 173 13.13 8.43 -22.17
N GLN A 174 12.24 7.64 -21.55
CA GLN A 174 10.79 7.78 -21.71
C GLN A 174 10.29 9.18 -21.33
N VAL A 175 10.78 9.74 -20.23
CA VAL A 175 10.42 11.11 -19.80
C VAL A 175 10.83 12.14 -20.85
N LYS A 176 12.06 12.06 -21.37
CA LYS A 176 12.55 12.99 -22.41
C LYS A 176 11.73 12.88 -23.70
N ASP A 177 11.40 11.66 -24.11
CA ASP A 177 10.64 11.41 -25.34
C ASP A 177 9.22 11.99 -25.26
N HIS A 178 8.54 11.84 -24.12
CA HIS A 178 7.21 12.41 -23.90
C HIS A 178 7.28 13.93 -23.82
N GLN A 179 8.27 14.49 -23.10
CA GLN A 179 8.46 15.94 -22.99
C GLN A 179 8.76 16.59 -24.35
N ALA A 180 9.59 15.96 -25.19
CA ALA A 180 9.88 16.44 -26.54
C ALA A 180 8.62 16.45 -27.42
N ALA A 181 7.69 15.53 -27.20
CA ALA A 181 6.40 15.48 -27.89
C ALA A 181 5.31 16.37 -27.25
N SER A 182 5.65 17.15 -26.21
CA SER A 182 4.68 17.94 -25.43
C SER A 182 3.55 17.10 -24.81
N GLU A 183 3.83 15.84 -24.51
CA GLU A 183 2.91 14.91 -23.86
C GLU A 183 3.07 14.98 -22.32
N PRO A 184 2.00 14.75 -21.55
CA PRO A 184 2.04 14.80 -20.10
C PRO A 184 2.92 13.70 -19.49
N VAL A 185 3.71 14.08 -18.47
CA VAL A 185 4.55 13.17 -17.68
C VAL A 185 4.27 13.39 -16.20
N ILE A 186 3.69 12.40 -15.55
CA ILE A 186 3.34 12.47 -14.13
C ILE A 186 4.13 11.48 -13.28
N SER A 187 4.40 11.89 -12.04
CA SER A 187 4.98 11.09 -10.97
C SER A 187 3.94 10.94 -9.88
N VAL A 188 3.59 9.71 -9.52
CA VAL A 188 2.46 9.42 -8.62
C VAL A 188 2.88 8.58 -7.43
N ASP A 189 2.32 8.89 -6.27
CA ASP A 189 2.49 8.08 -5.06
C ASP A 189 1.46 8.47 -3.98
N ALA A 190 1.27 7.59 -2.99
CA ALA A 190 0.45 7.86 -1.82
C ALA A 190 1.30 8.29 -0.63
N LYS A 191 1.02 9.47 -0.08
CA LYS A 191 1.62 9.88 1.19
C LYS A 191 1.10 9.00 2.32
N LYS A 192 1.91 8.87 3.38
CA LYS A 192 1.50 8.25 4.65
C LYS A 192 0.14 8.82 5.09
N LYS A 193 -0.73 7.93 5.58
CA LYS A 193 -2.01 8.28 6.21
C LYS A 193 -1.74 9.23 7.39
N GLU A 194 -2.39 10.39 7.37
CA GLU A 194 -2.28 11.41 8.42
C GLU A 194 -3.55 11.45 9.24
N GLN A 195 -3.39 11.65 10.54
CA GLN A 195 -4.48 11.76 11.50
C GLN A 195 -4.93 13.22 11.63
N ILE A 196 -6.24 13.44 11.61
CA ILE A 196 -6.88 14.73 11.84
C ILE A 196 -7.14 14.88 13.34
N GLY A 197 -6.81 16.04 13.87
CA GLY A 197 -7.05 16.41 15.25
C GLY A 197 -6.06 17.47 15.74
N LEU A 198 -6.17 17.83 17.01
CA LEU A 198 -5.19 18.70 17.69
C LEU A 198 -3.94 17.90 18.08
N LEU A 199 -3.38 17.14 17.14
CA LEU A 199 -2.26 16.24 17.42
C LEU A 199 -0.91 16.95 17.25
N PRO A 200 0.11 16.58 18.04
CA PRO A 200 1.44 17.15 17.90
C PRO A 200 2.07 16.76 16.56
N MET A 201 2.43 17.77 15.76
CA MET A 201 3.17 17.61 14.52
C MET A 201 4.64 18.03 14.73
N ALA A 202 5.56 17.20 14.25
CA ALA A 202 6.99 17.46 14.38
C ALA A 202 7.35 18.80 13.72
N GLY A 203 7.87 19.75 14.51
CA GLY A 203 8.13 21.08 13.99
C GLY A 203 8.11 22.19 15.03
N ARG A 204 8.46 23.41 14.60
CA ARG A 204 8.27 24.65 15.38
C ARG A 204 7.88 25.75 14.41
N GLU A 205 6.89 26.54 14.77
CA GLU A 205 6.48 27.74 14.04
C GLU A 205 6.58 28.97 14.94
N TRP A 206 6.76 30.13 14.31
CA TRP A 206 6.72 31.41 15.00
C TRP A 206 5.27 31.76 15.32
N ARG A 207 5.00 32.06 16.60
CA ARG A 207 3.72 32.55 17.11
C ARG A 207 3.95 33.71 18.07
N PRO A 208 2.94 34.58 18.28
CA PRO A 208 2.97 35.57 19.35
C PRO A 208 3.41 34.94 20.68
N GLY A 209 4.28 35.64 21.40
CA GLY A 209 4.89 35.12 22.63
C GLY A 209 3.84 34.72 23.67
N LYS A 210 4.12 33.64 24.41
CA LYS A 210 3.27 33.10 25.50
C LYS A 210 1.91 32.53 25.07
N GLN A 211 1.71 32.26 23.77
CA GLN A 211 0.51 31.60 23.25
C GLN A 211 0.86 30.30 22.48
N PRO A 212 1.41 29.27 23.16
CA PRO A 212 1.61 27.97 22.53
C PRO A 212 0.25 27.36 22.14
N LEU A 213 0.22 26.65 21.01
CA LEU A 213 -0.99 25.92 20.63
C LEU A 213 -1.13 24.70 21.55
N ALA A 214 -2.25 24.61 22.26
CA ALA A 214 -2.59 23.41 23.01
C ALA A 214 -2.86 22.26 22.03
N VAL A 215 -2.10 21.18 22.16
CA VAL A 215 -2.26 19.93 21.43
C VAL A 215 -2.58 18.83 22.42
N GLU A 216 -3.35 17.85 21.98
CA GLU A 216 -3.75 16.69 22.76
C GLU A 216 -2.55 15.75 22.94
N ASP A 217 -2.47 15.11 24.12
CA ASP A 217 -1.36 14.22 24.44
C ASP A 217 -1.46 12.92 23.63
N HIS A 218 -0.37 12.49 23.02
CA HIS A 218 -0.32 11.37 22.05
C HIS A 218 -0.87 10.05 22.62
N SER A 219 -0.91 9.92 23.94
CA SER A 219 -1.33 8.74 24.70
C SER A 219 -2.80 8.35 24.54
N PHE A 220 -3.69 9.31 24.22
CA PHE A 220 -5.14 9.07 24.17
C PHE A 220 -5.68 8.72 22.76
N PHE A 221 -4.90 8.97 21.70
CA PHE A 221 -5.40 8.98 20.31
C PHE A 221 -4.82 7.88 19.41
N ALA A 222 -4.20 6.83 19.98
CA ALA A 222 -3.84 5.61 19.25
C ALA A 222 -5.04 4.66 19.02
N GLY A 223 -6.25 5.21 18.83
CA GLY A 223 -7.48 4.46 18.54
C GLY A 223 -7.87 4.57 17.06
N PRO A 224 -8.57 3.57 16.48
CA PRO A 224 -9.03 3.55 15.08
C PRO A 224 -10.15 4.55 14.72
N HIS A 225 -10.39 5.57 15.56
CA HIS A 225 -11.40 6.63 15.34
C HIS A 225 -10.83 8.03 15.22
N VAL A 226 -9.52 8.16 15.01
CA VAL A 226 -9.00 9.44 14.54
C VAL A 226 -9.36 9.55 13.07
N ASP A 227 -10.22 10.50 12.73
CA ASP A 227 -10.49 10.88 11.34
C ASP A 227 -9.14 11.06 10.66
N ALA A 228 -8.97 10.45 9.49
CA ALA A 228 -7.66 10.37 8.90
C ALA A 228 -7.77 10.43 7.40
N VAL A 229 -6.79 11.08 6.81
CA VAL A 229 -6.74 11.37 5.40
C VAL A 229 -5.60 10.62 4.75
N ILE A 230 -5.81 10.28 3.49
CA ILE A 230 -4.83 9.61 2.65
C ILE A 230 -4.57 10.54 1.46
N PRO A 231 -3.53 11.38 1.51
CA PRO A 231 -3.15 12.21 0.39
C PRO A 231 -2.52 11.34 -0.72
N TYR A 232 -3.15 11.27 -1.87
CA TYR A 232 -2.59 10.70 -3.08
C TYR A 232 -2.14 11.82 -4.00
N GLY A 233 -0.85 11.90 -4.28
CA GLY A 233 -0.27 13.00 -5.03
C GLY A 233 0.02 12.62 -6.48
N ILE A 234 -0.10 13.61 -7.35
CA ILE A 234 0.22 13.57 -8.78
C ILE A 234 1.08 14.79 -9.05
N TYR A 235 2.35 14.57 -9.37
CA TYR A 235 3.28 15.63 -9.72
C TYR A 235 3.51 15.62 -11.22
N ASP A 236 3.06 16.67 -11.90
CA ASP A 236 3.37 16.91 -13.31
C ASP A 236 4.80 17.43 -13.42
N MET A 237 5.67 16.60 -14.02
CA MET A 237 7.09 16.88 -14.17
C MET A 237 7.40 17.94 -15.23
N THR A 238 6.47 18.16 -16.16
CA THR A 238 6.63 19.08 -17.29
C THR A 238 6.11 20.47 -16.93
N ALA A 239 4.90 20.55 -16.38
CA ALA A 239 4.30 21.81 -15.95
C ALA A 239 4.82 22.28 -14.57
N ASN A 240 5.52 21.42 -13.82
CA ASN A 240 5.93 21.64 -12.44
C ASN A 240 4.72 22.03 -11.54
N THR A 241 3.62 21.30 -11.69
CA THR A 241 2.40 21.46 -10.89
C THR A 241 2.13 20.19 -10.09
N GLY A 242 1.48 20.35 -8.94
CA GLY A 242 1.06 19.26 -8.08
C GLY A 242 -0.46 19.22 -7.96
N TRP A 243 -1.02 18.03 -7.99
CA TRP A 243 -2.41 17.77 -7.64
C TRP A 243 -2.45 16.73 -6.52
N VAL A 244 -3.23 16.97 -5.47
CA VAL A 244 -3.37 16.04 -4.36
C VAL A 244 -4.84 15.70 -4.13
N ASN A 245 -5.17 14.44 -4.34
CA ASN A 245 -6.47 13.89 -4.00
C ASN A 245 -6.43 13.41 -2.54
N VAL A 246 -7.21 14.04 -1.66
CA VAL A 246 -7.23 13.75 -0.22
C VAL A 246 -8.37 12.79 0.07
N GLY A 247 -8.06 11.49 0.12
CA GLY A 247 -9.05 10.44 0.35
C GLY A 247 -9.39 10.26 1.83
N THR A 248 -10.66 9.96 2.13
CA THR A 248 -11.13 9.65 3.50
C THR A 248 -11.31 8.16 3.77
N ASP A 249 -11.09 7.29 2.78
CA ASP A 249 -11.29 5.83 2.89
C ASP A 249 -9.96 5.05 2.84
N HIS A 250 -9.84 3.97 2.06
CA HIS A 250 -8.66 3.12 2.03
C HIS A 250 -7.70 3.46 0.87
N ASN A 251 -6.39 3.33 1.09
CA ASN A 251 -5.38 3.45 0.05
C ASN A 251 -5.38 2.21 -0.86
N THR A 252 -6.26 2.17 -1.85
CA THR A 252 -6.41 1.05 -2.80
C THR A 252 -5.96 1.43 -4.20
N ALA A 253 -5.75 0.43 -5.06
CA ALA A 253 -5.46 0.66 -6.49
C ALA A 253 -6.57 1.45 -7.20
N VAL A 254 -7.84 1.25 -6.79
CA VAL A 254 -8.98 2.01 -7.30
C VAL A 254 -8.89 3.47 -6.90
N PHE A 255 -8.51 3.77 -5.65
CA PHE A 255 -8.28 5.14 -5.18
C PHE A 255 -7.13 5.82 -5.94
N ALA A 256 -6.02 5.11 -6.15
CA ALA A 256 -4.87 5.62 -6.90
C ALA A 256 -5.25 5.99 -8.36
N ALA A 257 -5.93 5.08 -9.07
CA ALA A 257 -6.37 5.35 -10.44
C ALA A 257 -7.46 6.42 -10.51
N SER A 258 -8.39 6.45 -9.55
CA SER A 258 -9.40 7.50 -9.45
C SER A 258 -8.79 8.88 -9.19
N SER A 259 -7.68 8.94 -8.45
CA SER A 259 -6.93 10.17 -8.26
C SER A 259 -6.34 10.69 -9.58
N ILE A 260 -5.78 9.80 -10.40
CA ILE A 260 -5.26 10.14 -11.74
C ILE A 260 -6.40 10.61 -12.65
N ARG A 261 -7.53 9.89 -12.64
CA ARG A 261 -8.74 10.27 -13.39
C ARG A 261 -9.23 11.68 -13.02
N ARG A 262 -9.35 11.97 -11.73
CA ARG A 262 -9.75 13.31 -11.24
C ARG A 262 -8.77 14.39 -11.70
N TRP A 263 -7.46 14.18 -11.52
CA TRP A 263 -6.45 15.12 -12.03
C TRP A 263 -6.59 15.36 -13.53
N TRP A 264 -6.80 14.30 -14.32
CA TRP A 264 -6.96 14.44 -15.77
C TRP A 264 -8.19 15.28 -16.13
N HIS A 265 -9.35 15.04 -15.50
CA HIS A 265 -10.56 15.80 -15.79
C HIS A 265 -10.49 17.26 -15.34
N GLU A 266 -9.98 17.51 -14.14
CA GLU A 266 -9.94 18.86 -13.56
C GLU A 266 -8.83 19.71 -14.19
N ARG A 267 -7.68 19.09 -14.48
CA ARG A 267 -6.46 19.82 -14.84
C ARG A 267 -5.78 19.30 -16.11
N GLY A 268 -5.40 18.02 -16.14
CA GLY A 268 -4.53 17.45 -17.17
C GLY A 268 -5.06 17.66 -18.60
N ARG A 269 -6.36 17.44 -18.85
CA ARG A 269 -6.96 17.63 -20.18
C ARG A 269 -6.95 19.08 -20.66
N HIS A 270 -6.94 20.04 -19.74
CA HIS A 270 -6.94 21.48 -20.06
C HIS A 270 -5.52 21.97 -20.32
N ASP A 271 -4.55 21.48 -19.55
CA ASP A 271 -3.14 21.81 -19.74
C ASP A 271 -2.54 21.10 -20.98
N TYR A 272 -3.09 19.92 -21.36
CA TYR A 272 -2.65 19.14 -22.53
C TYR A 272 -3.81 18.74 -23.47
N PRO A 273 -4.40 19.69 -24.21
CA PRO A 273 -5.61 19.44 -25.01
C PRO A 273 -5.38 18.55 -26.24
N GLN A 274 -4.13 18.42 -26.70
CA GLN A 274 -3.74 17.61 -27.88
C GLN A 274 -2.99 16.33 -27.48
N ALA A 275 -2.95 15.99 -26.19
CA ALA A 275 -2.23 14.81 -25.74
C ALA A 275 -2.85 13.54 -26.30
N SER A 276 -1.98 12.63 -26.73
CA SER A 276 -2.35 11.29 -27.21
C SER A 276 -1.75 10.20 -26.31
N ARG A 277 -0.78 10.55 -25.46
CA ARG A 277 -0.03 9.64 -24.62
C ARG A 277 0.17 10.23 -23.22
N LEU A 278 0.17 9.37 -22.21
CA LEU A 278 0.49 9.75 -20.83
C LEU A 278 1.59 8.84 -20.30
N LEU A 279 2.65 9.42 -19.75
CA LEU A 279 3.66 8.68 -19.01
C LEU A 279 3.42 8.81 -17.51
N ILE A 280 3.34 7.67 -16.82
CA ILE A 280 3.19 7.57 -15.36
C ILE A 280 4.44 6.92 -14.79
N THR A 281 5.14 7.64 -13.90
CA THR A 281 6.22 7.09 -13.09
C THR A 281 5.70 6.82 -11.67
N ALA A 282 5.90 5.58 -11.19
CA ALA A 282 5.31 5.12 -9.94
C ALA A 282 6.27 4.19 -9.18
N ASP A 283 6.08 4.07 -7.88
CA ASP A 283 6.82 3.11 -7.08
C ASP A 283 6.30 1.67 -7.30
N ALA A 284 7.12 0.69 -6.91
CA ALA A 284 6.80 -0.72 -7.04
C ALA A 284 5.88 -1.26 -5.90
N GLY A 285 5.60 -0.45 -4.87
CA GLY A 285 4.84 -0.83 -3.67
C GLY A 285 3.46 -0.18 -3.60
N GLY A 286 2.74 -0.39 -2.50
CA GLY A 286 1.49 0.32 -2.22
C GLY A 286 0.35 0.06 -3.21
N SER A 287 -0.58 1.02 -3.30
CA SER A 287 -1.79 0.94 -4.12
C SER A 287 -1.53 0.92 -5.63
N ASN A 288 -0.41 1.49 -6.06
CA ASN A 288 0.06 1.57 -7.45
C ASN A 288 1.09 0.46 -7.79
N SER A 289 1.16 -0.63 -7.02
CA SER A 289 2.12 -1.70 -7.30
C SER A 289 1.89 -2.38 -8.65
N TYR A 290 2.97 -2.59 -9.41
CA TYR A 290 2.97 -3.33 -10.69
C TYR A 290 2.41 -4.76 -10.58
N ARG A 291 2.39 -5.33 -9.37
CA ARG A 291 1.87 -6.68 -9.10
C ARG A 291 0.34 -6.72 -9.02
N TYR A 292 -0.30 -5.59 -8.78
CA TYR A 292 -1.74 -5.53 -8.58
C TYR A 292 -2.48 -5.49 -9.91
N ARG A 293 -3.30 -6.51 -10.16
CA ARG A 293 -4.13 -6.58 -11.37
C ARG A 293 -5.19 -5.50 -11.41
N VAL A 294 -5.72 -5.13 -10.23
CA VAL A 294 -6.70 -4.04 -10.08
C VAL A 294 -6.10 -2.72 -10.60
N TRP A 295 -4.85 -2.41 -10.26
CA TRP A 295 -4.16 -1.21 -10.75
C TRP A 295 -4.14 -1.16 -12.28
N LYS A 296 -3.78 -2.27 -12.93
CA LYS A 296 -3.75 -2.38 -14.39
C LYS A 296 -5.13 -2.28 -15.03
N ALA A 297 -6.15 -2.88 -14.42
CA ALA A 297 -7.53 -2.82 -14.90
C ALA A 297 -8.11 -1.40 -14.81
N GLU A 298 -7.89 -0.71 -13.70
CA GLU A 298 -8.35 0.66 -13.50
C GLU A 298 -7.65 1.65 -14.43
N LEU A 299 -6.35 1.48 -14.68
CA LEU A 299 -5.64 2.28 -15.67
C LEU A 299 -6.10 1.98 -17.10
N ALA A 300 -6.48 0.75 -17.42
CA ALA A 300 -7.07 0.42 -18.72
C ALA A 300 -8.44 1.07 -18.91
N ALA A 301 -9.28 1.08 -17.86
CA ALA A 301 -10.53 1.83 -17.87
C ALA A 301 -10.29 3.34 -18.08
N PHE A 302 -9.31 3.90 -17.37
CA PHE A 302 -8.91 5.30 -17.55
C PHE A 302 -8.36 5.59 -18.95
N ALA A 303 -7.55 4.70 -19.55
CA ALA A 303 -7.03 4.86 -20.91
C ALA A 303 -8.17 4.87 -21.95
N ALA A 304 -9.16 3.99 -21.79
CA ALA A 304 -10.34 3.93 -22.65
C ALA A 304 -11.21 5.21 -22.54
N GLU A 305 -11.37 5.74 -21.31
CA GLU A 305 -12.16 6.94 -21.04
C GLU A 305 -11.46 8.23 -21.50
N SER A 306 -10.15 8.33 -21.29
CA SER A 306 -9.36 9.52 -21.65
C SER A 306 -8.95 9.56 -23.12
N GLY A 307 -8.97 8.42 -23.82
CA GLY A 307 -8.43 8.29 -25.17
C GLY A 307 -6.89 8.30 -25.24
N LEU A 308 -6.20 8.30 -24.09
CA LEU A 308 -4.74 8.34 -24.01
C LEU A 308 -4.14 6.93 -24.03
N THR A 309 -3.02 6.78 -24.71
CA THR A 309 -2.14 5.62 -24.48
C THR A 309 -1.37 5.83 -23.18
N VAL A 310 -1.66 5.01 -22.17
CA VAL A 310 -1.05 5.14 -20.84
C VAL A 310 0.17 4.24 -20.74
N THR A 311 1.35 4.84 -20.60
CA THR A 311 2.60 4.12 -20.34
C THR A 311 2.95 4.24 -18.86
N VAL A 312 3.21 3.12 -18.20
CA VAL A 312 3.61 3.09 -16.79
C VAL A 312 5.01 2.52 -16.66
N CYS A 313 5.89 3.24 -15.98
CA CYS A 313 7.22 2.79 -15.64
C CYS A 313 7.39 2.77 -14.12
N HIS A 314 7.62 1.60 -13.56
CA HIS A 314 7.83 1.44 -12.11
C HIS A 314 9.30 1.56 -11.72
N PHE A 315 9.58 2.28 -10.63
CA PHE A 315 10.89 2.26 -9.99
C PHE A 315 11.15 0.89 -9.33
N PRO A 316 12.40 0.40 -9.30
CA PRO A 316 12.73 -0.85 -8.61
C PRO A 316 12.30 -0.85 -7.12
N PRO A 317 11.99 -2.01 -6.52
CA PRO A 317 11.72 -2.08 -5.09
C PRO A 317 12.85 -1.47 -4.24
N GLY A 318 12.51 -0.74 -3.17
CA GLY A 318 13.50 -0.06 -2.33
C GLY A 318 14.16 1.15 -3.00
N THR A 319 13.46 1.79 -3.94
CA THR A 319 13.95 3.02 -4.60
C THR A 319 12.95 4.16 -4.57
N SER A 320 11.96 4.13 -3.67
CA SER A 320 10.88 5.14 -3.62
C SER A 320 11.36 6.57 -3.44
N LYS A 321 12.49 6.77 -2.75
CA LYS A 321 13.16 8.08 -2.66
C LYS A 321 13.51 8.68 -4.01
N TRP A 322 13.69 7.88 -5.06
CA TRP A 322 14.06 8.38 -6.38
C TRP A 322 12.83 8.81 -7.21
N ASN A 323 11.63 8.49 -6.75
CA ASN A 323 10.39 8.98 -7.31
C ASN A 323 10.31 10.50 -7.12
N LYS A 324 10.04 11.24 -8.20
CA LYS A 324 10.17 12.71 -8.21
C LYS A 324 9.17 13.38 -7.26
N ILE A 325 7.97 12.81 -7.16
CA ILE A 325 6.91 13.29 -6.26
C ILE A 325 7.36 13.40 -4.79
N GLU A 326 8.18 12.47 -4.31
CA GLU A 326 8.64 12.46 -2.91
C GLU A 326 9.43 13.74 -2.58
N HIS A 327 10.34 14.13 -3.47
CA HIS A 327 11.19 15.29 -3.26
C HIS A 327 10.60 16.59 -3.79
N ARG A 328 9.74 16.54 -4.82
CA ARG A 328 9.20 17.73 -5.50
C ARG A 328 7.82 18.14 -5.02
N LEU A 329 7.04 17.25 -4.41
CA LEU A 329 5.70 17.55 -3.91
C LEU A 329 5.60 17.27 -2.41
N PHE A 330 5.82 16.02 -1.99
CA PHE A 330 5.58 15.60 -0.61
C PHE A 330 6.52 16.21 0.41
N SER A 331 7.79 16.45 0.04
CA SER A 331 8.75 17.15 0.91
C SER A 331 8.26 18.56 1.26
N HIS A 332 7.72 19.30 0.29
CA HIS A 332 7.23 20.66 0.47
C HIS A 332 5.92 20.69 1.26
N ILE A 333 5.02 19.74 1.01
CA ILE A 333 3.80 19.57 1.81
C ILE A 333 4.16 19.28 3.28
N THR A 334 5.11 18.37 3.54
CA THR A 334 5.57 18.09 4.92
C THR A 334 6.20 19.32 5.58
N LEU A 335 6.95 20.14 4.83
CA LEU A 335 7.50 21.39 5.36
C LEU A 335 6.38 22.38 5.75
N ASN A 336 5.30 22.44 4.99
CA ASN A 336 4.15 23.30 5.27
C ASN A 336 3.29 22.83 6.45
N TRP A 337 3.25 21.53 6.72
CA TRP A 337 2.57 20.97 7.90
C TRP A 337 3.37 21.07 9.20
N ARG A 338 4.64 21.46 9.11
CA ARG A 338 5.57 21.49 10.24
C ARG A 338 5.03 22.36 11.38
N GLY A 339 4.75 21.75 12.53
CA GLY A 339 4.31 22.45 13.75
C GLY A 339 2.86 22.95 13.71
N ARG A 340 2.07 22.56 12.69
CA ARG A 340 0.64 22.86 12.59
C ARG A 340 -0.18 21.57 12.76
N PRO A 341 -1.10 21.49 13.73
CA PRO A 341 -2.03 20.37 13.79
C PRO A 341 -3.01 20.44 12.61
N LEU A 342 -3.30 19.27 12.04
CA LEU A 342 -4.26 19.12 10.97
C LEU A 342 -5.65 18.95 11.59
N THR A 343 -6.30 20.05 11.98
CA THR A 343 -7.51 19.98 12.81
C THR A 343 -8.79 19.61 12.05
N SER A 344 -8.82 19.78 10.73
CA SER A 344 -9.96 19.44 9.88
C SER A 344 -9.53 19.12 8.45
N HIS A 345 -10.44 18.55 7.64
CA HIS A 345 -10.24 18.36 6.21
C HIS A 345 -9.87 19.68 5.50
N ASP A 346 -10.55 20.78 5.83
CA ASP A 346 -10.27 22.09 5.23
C ASP A 346 -8.85 22.58 5.55
N VAL A 347 -8.37 22.35 6.78
CA VAL A 347 -6.99 22.69 7.14
C VAL A 347 -6.00 21.86 6.32
N VAL A 348 -6.26 20.56 6.13
CA VAL A 348 -5.43 19.70 5.27
C VAL A 348 -5.41 20.25 3.84
N LEU A 349 -6.57 20.51 3.24
CA LEU A 349 -6.66 21.02 1.86
C LEU A 349 -5.94 22.36 1.71
N ASN A 350 -6.24 23.32 2.58
CA ASN A 350 -5.67 24.67 2.51
C ASN A 350 -4.15 24.66 2.72
N THR A 351 -3.64 23.81 3.61
CA THR A 351 -2.19 23.72 3.84
C THR A 351 -1.44 23.02 2.70
N ILE A 352 -2.06 22.02 2.06
CA ILE A 352 -1.52 21.43 0.83
C ILE A 352 -1.54 22.47 -0.29
N ALA A 353 -2.67 23.13 -0.54
CA ALA A 353 -2.84 24.10 -1.61
C ALA A 353 -1.93 25.34 -1.46
N ALA A 354 -1.60 25.72 -0.22
CA ALA A 354 -0.62 26.77 0.07
C ALA A 354 0.84 26.39 -0.27
N THR A 355 1.09 25.16 -0.72
CA THR A 355 2.44 24.69 -1.07
C THR A 355 2.93 25.33 -2.35
N THR A 356 3.90 26.23 -2.20
CA THR A 356 4.59 26.90 -3.30
C THR A 356 6.10 26.88 -3.09
N THR A 357 6.85 26.93 -4.19
CA THR A 357 8.33 26.97 -4.14
C THR A 357 8.85 28.13 -4.96
N ARG A 358 10.11 28.53 -4.70
CA ARG A 358 10.80 29.57 -5.49
C ARG A 358 10.92 29.20 -6.97
N THR A 359 10.89 27.91 -7.29
CA THR A 359 10.94 27.41 -8.67
C THR A 359 9.55 27.37 -9.33
N GLY A 360 8.51 27.89 -8.66
CA GLY A 360 7.18 28.05 -9.25
C GLY A 360 6.24 26.86 -9.09
N LEU A 361 6.53 25.90 -8.20
CA LEU A 361 5.57 24.81 -7.92
C LEU A 361 4.24 25.40 -7.44
N ARG A 362 3.14 24.94 -8.04
CA ARG A 362 1.77 25.22 -7.58
C ARG A 362 1.09 23.90 -7.27
N VAL A 363 0.41 23.84 -6.13
CA VAL A 363 -0.27 22.62 -5.69
C VAL A 363 -1.76 22.90 -5.53
N GLU A 364 -2.59 22.06 -6.14
CA GLU A 364 -4.03 22.04 -5.96
C GLU A 364 -4.41 20.79 -5.13
N ALA A 365 -5.44 20.90 -4.29
CA ALA A 365 -5.88 19.81 -3.43
C ALA A 365 -7.40 19.72 -3.40
N MET A 366 -7.93 18.49 -3.48
CA MET A 366 -9.36 18.22 -3.46
C MET A 366 -9.68 17.10 -2.48
N LEU A 367 -10.80 17.22 -1.77
CA LEU A 367 -11.30 16.16 -0.90
C LEU A 367 -12.02 15.08 -1.72
N ASP A 368 -11.71 13.83 -1.44
CA ASP A 368 -12.37 12.67 -2.03
C ASP A 368 -13.09 11.86 -0.95
N THR A 369 -14.40 12.05 -0.89
CA THR A 369 -15.31 11.29 -0.03
C THR A 369 -15.84 10.02 -0.71
N GLY A 370 -15.21 9.61 -1.82
CA GLY A 370 -15.51 8.37 -2.53
C GLY A 370 -15.25 7.14 -1.67
N SER A 371 -15.90 6.03 -2.03
CA SER A 371 -15.78 4.75 -1.33
C SER A 371 -14.81 3.83 -2.08
N TYR A 372 -13.76 3.39 -1.41
CA TYR A 372 -12.67 2.60 -2.01
C TYR A 372 -12.41 1.32 -1.20
N PRO A 373 -13.39 0.40 -1.14
CA PRO A 373 -13.31 -0.75 -0.26
C PRO A 373 -12.14 -1.67 -0.63
N THR A 374 -11.50 -2.22 0.40
CA THR A 374 -10.50 -3.28 0.21
C THR A 374 -11.19 -4.59 -0.16
N GLY A 375 -10.46 -5.47 -0.86
CA GLY A 375 -10.97 -6.80 -1.20
C GLY A 375 -11.32 -7.01 -2.66
N ILE A 376 -11.31 -5.95 -3.49
CA ILE A 376 -11.56 -6.05 -4.93
C ILE A 376 -10.47 -6.91 -5.59
N SER A 377 -10.88 -7.77 -6.51
CA SER A 377 -9.99 -8.68 -7.23
C SER A 377 -10.34 -8.74 -8.72
N ILE A 378 -9.31 -8.83 -9.55
CA ILE A 378 -9.40 -9.05 -10.99
C ILE A 378 -8.90 -10.45 -11.33
N THR A 379 -9.68 -11.19 -12.11
CA THR A 379 -9.33 -12.55 -12.54
C THR A 379 -8.17 -12.54 -13.53
N ARG A 380 -7.57 -13.70 -13.80
CA ARG A 380 -6.48 -13.79 -14.79
C ARG A 380 -7.00 -13.56 -16.21
N ASP A 381 -8.21 -14.01 -16.49
CA ASP A 381 -8.79 -13.92 -17.83
C ASP A 381 -9.22 -12.49 -18.13
N GLN A 382 -9.78 -11.79 -17.13
CA GLN A 382 -10.02 -10.34 -17.22
C GLN A 382 -8.72 -9.57 -17.48
N LEU A 383 -7.63 -9.88 -16.75
CA LEU A 383 -6.34 -9.22 -16.98
C LEU A 383 -5.78 -9.47 -18.39
N LYS A 384 -5.92 -10.70 -18.91
CA LYS A 384 -5.46 -11.05 -20.28
C LYS A 384 -6.26 -10.34 -21.37
N ALA A 385 -7.52 -10.04 -21.11
CA ALA A 385 -8.38 -9.31 -22.05
C ALA A 385 -8.06 -7.81 -22.13
N LEU A 386 -7.27 -7.27 -21.20
CA LEU A 386 -6.90 -5.85 -21.21
C LEU A 386 -5.87 -5.56 -22.32
N PRO A 387 -5.94 -4.39 -22.97
CA PRO A 387 -5.03 -3.99 -24.06
C PRO A 387 -3.65 -3.55 -23.53
N ILE A 388 -2.97 -4.43 -22.79
CA ILE A 388 -1.70 -4.15 -22.12
C ILE A 388 -0.55 -4.79 -22.90
N THR A 389 0.38 -3.96 -23.35
CA THR A 389 1.61 -4.39 -24.03
C THR A 389 2.81 -4.18 -23.09
N PRO A 390 3.46 -5.26 -22.60
CA PRO A 390 4.69 -5.13 -21.82
C PRO A 390 5.84 -4.64 -22.72
N HIS A 391 6.74 -3.83 -22.18
CA HIS A 391 7.95 -3.40 -22.89
C HIS A 391 9.03 -4.48 -22.88
N ASP A 392 9.92 -4.46 -23.88
CA ASP A 392 11.04 -5.41 -23.98
C ASP A 392 11.97 -5.36 -22.77
N ARG A 393 12.24 -4.15 -22.26
CA ARG A 393 13.05 -3.93 -21.06
C ARG A 393 12.16 -3.96 -19.82
N HIS A 394 12.36 -4.97 -18.98
CA HIS A 394 11.62 -5.16 -17.72
C HIS A 394 10.09 -5.05 -17.90
N GLY A 395 9.49 -5.80 -18.83
CA GLY A 395 8.05 -5.75 -19.13
C GLY A 395 7.08 -6.00 -17.97
N ARG A 396 7.58 -6.43 -16.80
CA ARG A 396 6.80 -6.46 -15.55
C ARG A 396 6.66 -5.08 -14.90
N TRP A 397 7.67 -4.22 -15.03
CA TRP A 397 7.73 -2.85 -14.51
C TRP A 397 7.36 -1.80 -15.55
N ASN A 398 7.53 -2.10 -16.84
CA ASN A 398 7.29 -1.17 -17.92
C ASN A 398 6.24 -1.75 -18.87
N TYR A 399 5.12 -1.06 -19.04
CA TYR A 399 4.04 -1.49 -19.92
C TYR A 399 3.24 -0.30 -20.42
N SER A 400 2.67 -0.45 -21.62
CA SER A 400 1.75 0.52 -22.21
C SER A 400 0.35 -0.09 -22.32
N ILE A 401 -0.66 0.74 -22.14
CA ILE A 401 -2.07 0.38 -22.24
C ILE A 401 -2.69 1.23 -23.35
N ALA A 402 -3.22 0.56 -24.38
CA ALA A 402 -3.82 1.26 -25.51
C ALA A 402 -5.22 1.81 -25.16
N PRO A 403 -5.63 2.94 -25.76
CA PRO A 403 -6.98 3.48 -25.60
C PRO A 403 -8.03 2.65 -26.38
N THR A 404 -7.58 1.87 -27.36
CA THR A 404 -8.43 1.08 -28.26
C THR A 404 -8.60 -0.35 -27.74
N GLY A 405 -9.84 -0.68 -27.36
CA GLY A 405 -10.26 -2.05 -27.08
C GLY A 405 -11.78 -2.10 -26.96
N ALA A 406 -12.45 -2.54 -28.02
CA ALA A 406 -13.89 -2.86 -28.02
C ALA A 406 -14.19 -4.15 -27.25
N ALA A 407 -13.77 -4.22 -25.98
CA ALA A 407 -14.41 -5.06 -24.99
C ALA A 407 -15.21 -4.11 -24.10
N ALA A 408 -16.46 -4.46 -23.78
CA ALA A 408 -17.41 -3.65 -23.03
C ALA A 408 -16.73 -2.74 -21.99
N PRO A 409 -17.15 -1.45 -21.89
CA PRO A 409 -16.52 -0.49 -20.99
C PRO A 409 -16.26 -1.15 -19.65
N VAL A 410 -14.99 -1.22 -19.24
CA VAL A 410 -14.65 -1.78 -17.93
C VAL A 410 -15.39 -0.93 -16.92
N PRO A 411 -16.39 -1.50 -16.21
CA PRO A 411 -17.32 -0.70 -15.44
C PRO A 411 -16.55 0.09 -14.40
N GLY A 412 -16.80 1.41 -14.31
CA GLY A 412 -16.20 2.26 -13.27
C GLY A 412 -16.49 1.71 -11.86
N ALA A 413 -15.89 2.27 -10.81
CA ALA A 413 -16.05 1.74 -9.45
C ALA A 413 -17.54 1.56 -9.04
N ASP A 414 -18.41 2.47 -9.46
CA ASP A 414 -19.85 2.43 -9.23
C ASP A 414 -20.57 1.36 -10.07
N ASP A 415 -20.20 1.23 -11.35
CA ASP A 415 -20.73 0.20 -12.24
C ASP A 415 -20.29 -1.20 -11.78
N SER A 416 -19.06 -1.33 -11.26
CA SER A 416 -18.54 -2.57 -10.67
C SER A 416 -19.30 -2.95 -9.40
N ALA A 417 -19.76 -1.96 -8.61
CA ALA A 417 -20.64 -2.21 -7.47
C ALA A 417 -22.06 -2.59 -7.91
N ALA A 418 -22.58 -1.98 -8.98
CA ALA A 418 -23.87 -2.34 -9.56
C ALA A 418 -23.87 -3.76 -10.14
N ALA A 419 -22.84 -4.12 -10.92
CA ALA A 419 -22.65 -5.46 -11.46
C ALA A 419 -22.51 -6.54 -10.37
N ARG A 420 -21.87 -6.20 -9.24
CA ARG A 420 -21.82 -7.09 -8.06
C ARG A 420 -23.20 -7.30 -7.46
N ARG A 421 -23.99 -6.23 -7.28
CA ARG A 421 -25.37 -6.35 -6.77
C ARG A 421 -26.23 -7.22 -7.69
N GLN A 422 -26.12 -7.02 -9.00
CA GLN A 422 -26.83 -7.84 -9.98
C GLN A 422 -26.41 -9.31 -9.89
N THR A 423 -25.11 -9.59 -9.77
CA THR A 423 -24.60 -10.95 -9.55
C THR A 423 -25.13 -11.57 -8.26
N LEU A 424 -25.23 -10.79 -7.17
CA LEU A 424 -25.80 -11.28 -5.90
C LEU A 424 -27.28 -11.59 -6.02
N THR A 425 -28.06 -10.76 -6.74
CA THR A 425 -29.47 -11.06 -7.05
C THR A 425 -29.62 -12.35 -7.85
N MET A 426 -28.78 -12.53 -8.88
CA MET A 426 -28.73 -13.76 -9.67
C MET A 426 -28.40 -14.98 -8.81
N LEU A 427 -27.43 -14.86 -7.90
CA LEU A 427 -27.01 -15.93 -6.99
C LEU A 427 -28.06 -16.32 -5.94
N ALA A 428 -29.05 -15.46 -5.68
CA ALA A 428 -30.16 -15.74 -4.78
C ALA A 428 -31.25 -16.64 -5.40
N ASP A 429 -31.07 -17.12 -6.64
CA ASP A 429 -32.00 -18.02 -7.31
C ASP A 429 -32.28 -19.29 -6.46
N PRO A 430 -33.56 -19.66 -6.24
CA PRO A 430 -33.95 -20.84 -5.46
C PRO A 430 -33.30 -22.15 -5.93
N ARG A 431 -33.02 -22.27 -7.23
CA ARG A 431 -32.37 -23.46 -7.80
C ARG A 431 -30.91 -23.60 -7.34
N LEU A 432 -30.25 -22.50 -6.96
CA LEU A 432 -28.90 -22.51 -6.40
C LEU A 432 -28.93 -22.64 -4.87
N THR A 433 -29.77 -21.85 -4.20
CA THR A 433 -29.82 -21.80 -2.73
C THR A 433 -30.51 -23.02 -2.13
N GLY A 434 -31.40 -23.68 -2.88
CA GLY A 434 -32.30 -24.72 -2.36
C GLY A 434 -33.37 -24.17 -1.42
N MET A 435 -33.61 -22.86 -1.45
CA MET A 435 -34.54 -22.14 -0.58
C MET A 435 -35.39 -21.21 -1.43
N THR A 436 -36.68 -21.10 -1.11
CA THR A 436 -37.53 -20.04 -1.65
C THR A 436 -37.02 -18.67 -1.18
N ALA A 437 -37.39 -17.61 -1.91
CA ALA A 437 -37.08 -16.24 -1.50
C ALA A 437 -37.69 -15.86 -0.13
N GLY A 438 -38.72 -16.58 0.33
CA GLY A 438 -39.29 -16.45 1.68
C GLY A 438 -38.37 -17.06 2.73
N GLU A 439 -37.98 -18.32 2.57
CA GLU A 439 -37.10 -19.04 3.50
C GLU A 439 -35.72 -18.39 3.62
N LEU A 440 -35.15 -17.91 2.51
CA LEU A 440 -33.87 -17.19 2.54
C LEU A 440 -33.97 -15.87 3.33
N ARG A 441 -35.07 -15.14 3.20
CA ARG A 441 -35.33 -13.93 4.01
C ARG A 441 -35.53 -14.26 5.48
N GLU A 442 -36.21 -15.36 5.79
CA GLU A 442 -36.37 -15.81 7.17
C GLU A 442 -35.02 -16.18 7.80
N LEU A 443 -34.17 -16.89 7.07
CA LEU A 443 -32.80 -17.19 7.49
C LEU A 443 -32.00 -15.91 7.75
N HIS A 444 -32.08 -14.92 6.85
CA HIS A 444 -31.47 -13.61 7.05
C HIS A 444 -32.00 -12.93 8.32
N ALA A 445 -33.31 -12.87 8.51
CA ALA A 445 -33.93 -12.25 9.69
C ALA A 445 -33.51 -12.93 11.00
N ARG A 446 -33.33 -14.25 10.98
CA ARG A 446 -32.89 -15.02 12.15
C ARG A 446 -31.42 -14.80 12.51
N LEU A 447 -30.56 -14.57 11.51
CA LEU A 447 -29.12 -14.33 11.71
C LEU A 447 -28.78 -12.85 11.99
N ALA A 448 -29.61 -11.92 11.51
CA ALA A 448 -29.35 -10.48 11.58
C ALA A 448 -29.05 -9.94 13.00
N PRO A 449 -29.75 -10.34 14.08
CA PRO A 449 -29.43 -9.87 15.43
C PRO A 449 -28.01 -10.25 15.87
N ALA A 450 -27.58 -11.47 15.55
CA ALA A 450 -26.26 -11.96 15.92
C ALA A 450 -25.15 -11.35 15.05
N GLN A 451 -25.40 -11.11 13.76
CA GLN A 451 -24.50 -10.35 12.88
C GLN A 451 -24.33 -8.91 13.39
N ALA A 452 -25.42 -8.24 13.75
CA ALA A 452 -25.39 -6.88 14.29
C ALA A 452 -24.63 -6.82 15.63
N ALA A 453 -24.86 -7.77 16.53
CA ALA A 453 -24.14 -7.85 17.81
C ALA A 453 -22.63 -8.06 17.61
N ARG A 454 -22.23 -8.93 16.67
CA ARG A 454 -20.81 -9.16 16.35
C ARG A 454 -20.16 -7.96 15.66
N ALA A 455 -20.85 -7.32 14.73
CA ALA A 455 -20.39 -6.09 14.09
C ALA A 455 -20.18 -5.00 15.15
N GLU A 456 -21.10 -4.88 16.11
CA GLU A 456 -20.99 -3.90 17.20
C GLU A 456 -19.88 -4.26 18.20
N GLN A 457 -19.69 -5.55 18.51
CA GLN A 457 -18.58 -6.00 19.36
C GLN A 457 -17.24 -5.75 18.69
N HIS A 458 -17.11 -6.04 17.39
CA HIS A 458 -15.90 -5.75 16.62
C HIS A 458 -15.62 -4.24 16.60
N ARG A 459 -16.66 -3.43 16.35
CA ARG A 459 -16.54 -1.97 16.45
C ARG A 459 -16.12 -1.60 17.87
N TYR A 460 -16.76 -2.09 18.92
CA TYR A 460 -16.42 -1.80 20.32
C TYR A 460 -14.95 -2.09 20.65
N VAL A 461 -14.44 -3.26 20.25
CA VAL A 461 -13.03 -3.64 20.42
C VAL A 461 -12.11 -2.69 19.67
N LEU A 462 -12.45 -2.34 18.43
CA LEU A 462 -11.72 -1.32 17.69
C LEU A 462 -11.75 0.02 18.44
N ARG A 463 -12.92 0.48 18.92
CA ARG A 463 -12.99 1.81 19.58
C ARG A 463 -12.28 1.87 20.91
N GLY A 464 -12.04 0.73 21.56
CA GLY A 464 -11.60 0.69 22.95
C GLY A 464 -12.64 1.24 23.95
N GLY A 465 -13.92 1.34 23.56
CA GLY A 465 -14.95 1.97 24.42
C GLY A 465 -16.35 2.15 23.80
N ARG A 466 -17.21 2.87 24.54
CA ARG A 466 -18.63 3.15 24.18
C ARG A 466 -18.75 4.01 22.92
N ARG A 467 -19.91 3.90 22.27
CA ARG A 467 -20.23 4.56 20.99
C ARG A 467 -20.24 6.10 21.14
N VAL A 468 -19.42 6.78 20.33
CA VAL A 468 -19.49 8.22 20.08
C VAL A 468 -20.07 8.42 18.68
N ALA A 469 -21.00 9.36 18.52
CA ALA A 469 -21.66 9.62 17.24
C ALA A 469 -20.62 10.12 16.22
N THR A 470 -20.27 9.27 15.27
CA THR A 470 -19.39 9.59 14.14
C THR A 470 -20.08 9.19 12.84
N THR A 471 -19.96 10.07 11.84
CA THR A 471 -20.53 9.93 10.50
C THR A 471 -19.45 9.41 9.54
N GLY A 472 -19.52 8.14 9.15
CA GLY A 472 -18.69 7.56 8.07
C GLY A 472 -18.37 6.08 8.32
N ARG A 473 -19.19 5.11 7.86
CA ARG A 473 -19.31 4.54 6.50
C ARG A 473 -18.01 3.99 5.90
N SER A 474 -17.40 3.00 6.58
CA SER A 474 -16.78 1.88 5.84
C SER A 474 -17.92 0.97 5.36
N ARG A 475 -18.20 0.97 4.06
CA ARG A 475 -19.16 0.03 3.45
C ARG A 475 -18.37 -1.22 3.07
N ALA A 476 -18.62 -2.31 3.78
CA ALA A 476 -18.10 -3.63 3.40
C ALA A 476 -18.54 -3.97 1.96
N LEU A 477 -17.70 -4.71 1.22
CA LEU A 477 -18.02 -5.17 -0.13
C LEU A 477 -19.27 -6.07 -0.18
N LEU A 478 -19.57 -6.70 0.96
CA LEU A 478 -20.70 -7.60 1.19
C LEU A 478 -21.49 -7.04 2.37
N GLY A 479 -22.80 -6.89 2.22
CA GLY A 479 -23.69 -6.66 3.34
C GLY A 479 -23.95 -7.96 4.11
N ASP A 480 -24.55 -7.84 5.30
CA ASP A 480 -24.85 -8.98 6.17
C ASP A 480 -25.67 -10.07 5.45
N GLN A 481 -26.61 -9.68 4.58
CA GLN A 481 -27.40 -10.61 3.76
C GLN A 481 -26.55 -11.32 2.69
N ASP A 482 -25.62 -10.60 2.06
CA ASP A 482 -24.75 -11.14 1.03
C ASP A 482 -23.78 -12.19 1.62
N GLU A 483 -23.27 -11.94 2.84
CA GLU A 483 -22.45 -12.91 3.56
C GLU A 483 -23.22 -14.20 3.85
N VAL A 484 -24.52 -14.11 4.16
CA VAL A 484 -25.36 -15.30 4.35
C VAL A 484 -25.55 -16.03 3.03
N LEU A 485 -25.94 -15.33 1.96
CA LEU A 485 -26.14 -15.92 0.64
C LEU A 485 -24.89 -16.68 0.16
N ILE A 486 -23.71 -16.04 0.21
CA ILE A 486 -22.44 -16.65 -0.19
C ILE A 486 -22.13 -17.88 0.66
N THR A 487 -22.43 -17.83 1.95
CA THR A 487 -22.22 -18.95 2.87
C THR A 487 -23.17 -20.10 2.56
N VAL A 488 -24.45 -19.81 2.28
CA VAL A 488 -25.44 -20.80 1.86
C VAL A 488 -24.96 -21.49 0.59
N LEU A 489 -24.56 -20.75 -0.44
CA LEU A 489 -24.07 -21.32 -1.70
C LEU A 489 -22.81 -22.18 -1.52
N TYR A 490 -21.90 -21.74 -0.65
CA TYR A 490 -20.69 -22.49 -0.32
C TYR A 490 -21.01 -23.79 0.45
N LEU A 491 -21.96 -23.76 1.39
CA LEU A 491 -22.40 -24.94 2.14
C LEU A 491 -23.29 -25.87 1.31
N ARG A 492 -24.07 -25.32 0.38
CA ARG A 492 -24.80 -26.05 -0.65
C ARG A 492 -23.85 -26.76 -1.62
N GLN A 493 -22.57 -26.42 -1.64
CA GLN A 493 -21.58 -27.02 -2.55
C GLN A 493 -21.92 -26.80 -4.03
N VAL A 494 -22.52 -25.67 -4.38
CA VAL A 494 -22.88 -25.33 -5.77
C VAL A 494 -21.65 -25.08 -6.64
N CYS A 495 -20.61 -24.48 -6.06
CA CYS A 495 -19.37 -24.15 -6.75
C CYS A 495 -18.22 -23.96 -5.74
N PRO A 496 -16.94 -24.01 -6.15
CA PRO A 496 -15.83 -23.71 -5.26
C PRO A 496 -15.82 -22.21 -4.92
N GLN A 497 -15.21 -21.87 -3.78
CA GLN A 497 -15.01 -20.48 -3.36
C GLN A 497 -14.40 -19.60 -4.48
N LYS A 498 -13.54 -20.17 -5.32
CA LYS A 498 -12.92 -19.47 -6.44
C LYS A 498 -13.95 -18.95 -7.45
N VAL A 499 -15.01 -19.72 -7.75
CA VAL A 499 -16.07 -19.28 -8.67
C VAL A 499 -16.85 -18.11 -8.08
N LEU A 500 -17.13 -18.14 -6.77
CA LEU A 500 -17.73 -17.00 -6.06
C LEU A 500 -16.83 -15.75 -6.10
N CYS A 501 -15.51 -15.93 -5.97
CA CYS A 501 -14.53 -14.84 -6.13
C CYS A 501 -14.59 -14.24 -7.53
N ASP A 502 -14.60 -15.09 -8.56
CA ASP A 502 -14.59 -14.69 -9.96
C ASP A 502 -15.92 -14.03 -10.37
N LEU A 503 -17.06 -14.50 -9.84
CA LEU A 503 -18.38 -13.92 -10.08
C LEU A 503 -18.52 -12.53 -9.44
N LEU A 504 -18.06 -12.36 -8.21
CA LEU A 504 -18.28 -11.12 -7.43
C LEU A 504 -17.15 -10.09 -7.59
N GLY A 505 -16.03 -10.47 -8.21
CA GLY A 505 -14.82 -9.64 -8.28
C GLY A 505 -14.22 -9.36 -6.89
N ILE A 506 -14.33 -10.32 -5.97
CA ILE A 506 -13.87 -10.20 -4.58
C ILE A 506 -12.76 -11.23 -4.33
N ASN A 507 -11.75 -10.84 -3.57
CA ASN A 507 -10.63 -11.71 -3.23
C ASN A 507 -11.05 -12.87 -2.30
N PRO A 508 -10.27 -13.97 -2.28
CA PRO A 508 -10.61 -15.14 -1.48
C PRO A 508 -10.49 -14.91 0.04
N VAL A 509 -9.77 -13.89 0.50
CA VAL A 509 -9.66 -13.60 1.93
C VAL A 509 -10.98 -13.04 2.46
N THR A 510 -11.55 -12.05 1.76
CA THR A 510 -12.82 -11.42 2.12
C THR A 510 -13.96 -12.43 2.07
N ILE A 511 -14.10 -13.20 0.98
CA ILE A 511 -15.12 -14.26 0.89
C ILE A 511 -14.91 -15.32 1.97
N GLY A 512 -13.66 -15.72 2.23
CA GLY A 512 -13.35 -16.74 3.25
C GLY A 512 -13.68 -16.27 4.68
N GLN A 513 -13.50 -14.99 4.98
CA GLN A 513 -13.88 -14.38 6.25
C GLN A 513 -15.40 -14.33 6.44
N ALA A 514 -16.14 -13.89 5.42
CA ALA A 514 -17.61 -13.91 5.42
C ALA A 514 -18.16 -15.32 5.67
N ILE A 515 -17.67 -16.31 4.91
CA ILE A 515 -18.06 -17.72 5.07
C ILE A 515 -17.74 -18.20 6.49
N LYS A 516 -16.56 -17.89 7.03
CA LYS A 516 -16.18 -18.31 8.38
C LYS A 516 -17.11 -17.69 9.43
N ALA A 517 -17.40 -16.40 9.33
CA ALA A 517 -18.20 -15.66 10.30
C ALA A 517 -19.64 -16.19 10.35
N THR A 518 -20.28 -16.31 9.18
CA THR A 518 -21.65 -16.81 9.08
C THR A 518 -21.76 -18.28 9.48
N ARG A 519 -20.79 -19.14 9.13
CA ARG A 519 -20.80 -20.53 9.58
C ARG A 519 -20.81 -20.68 11.09
N GLN A 520 -20.04 -19.86 11.80
CA GLN A 520 -20.06 -19.86 13.26
C GLN A 520 -21.45 -19.51 13.81
N LEU A 521 -22.17 -18.58 13.17
CA LEU A 521 -23.54 -18.24 13.56
C LEU A 521 -24.53 -19.37 13.27
N LEU A 522 -24.41 -20.01 12.09
CA LEU A 522 -25.23 -21.17 11.75
C LEU A 522 -25.00 -22.32 12.74
N ASP A 523 -23.75 -22.60 13.10
CA ASP A 523 -23.39 -23.63 14.08
C ASP A 523 -23.97 -23.29 15.47
N GLU A 524 -23.85 -22.04 15.92
CA GLU A 524 -24.40 -21.55 17.21
C GLU A 524 -25.93 -21.67 17.28
N LEU A 525 -26.62 -21.36 16.17
CA LEU A 525 -28.07 -21.46 16.05
C LEU A 525 -28.57 -22.85 15.64
N LYS A 526 -27.65 -23.82 15.48
CA LYS A 526 -27.93 -25.20 15.04
C LYS A 526 -28.69 -25.28 13.70
N ILE A 527 -28.44 -24.33 12.81
CA ILE A 527 -29.03 -24.29 11.47
C ILE A 527 -28.12 -25.09 10.52
N THR A 528 -28.68 -26.11 9.88
CA THR A 528 -27.95 -26.95 8.92
C THR A 528 -28.38 -26.59 7.50
N ILE A 529 -27.40 -26.39 6.62
CA ILE A 529 -27.62 -26.21 5.18
C ILE A 529 -27.30 -27.54 4.50
N THR A 530 -28.32 -28.16 3.89
CA THR A 530 -28.17 -29.45 3.19
C THR A 530 -27.37 -29.25 1.90
N PRO A 531 -26.26 -29.97 1.64
CA PRO A 531 -25.55 -29.89 0.36
C PRO A 531 -26.45 -30.25 -0.84
N THR A 532 -26.19 -29.68 -2.02
CA THR A 532 -26.81 -30.11 -3.28
C THR A 532 -26.04 -31.27 -3.87
N VAL A 533 -26.74 -32.18 -4.57
CA VAL A 533 -26.17 -33.33 -5.28
C VAL A 533 -26.19 -33.13 -6.80
N VAL A 534 -26.89 -32.10 -7.28
CA VAL A 534 -27.37 -32.08 -8.66
C VAL A 534 -26.38 -31.40 -9.60
N ARG A 535 -25.69 -30.30 -9.19
CA ARG A 535 -24.85 -29.50 -10.10
C ARG A 535 -23.69 -28.81 -9.37
N TYR A 536 -22.47 -28.90 -9.93
CA TYR A 536 -21.25 -28.28 -9.40
C TYR A 536 -20.53 -27.42 -10.46
N PHE A 537 -20.60 -26.10 -10.35
CA PHE A 537 -19.98 -25.21 -11.35
C PHE A 537 -18.50 -24.96 -11.03
N THR A 538 -17.62 -25.16 -12.01
CA THR A 538 -16.17 -24.90 -11.88
C THR A 538 -15.74 -23.58 -12.49
N ARG A 539 -16.58 -22.97 -13.35
CA ARG A 539 -16.36 -21.66 -13.97
C ARG A 539 -17.57 -20.76 -13.72
N ALA A 540 -17.29 -19.46 -13.62
CA ALA A 540 -18.31 -18.43 -13.43
C ALA A 540 -19.28 -18.34 -14.61
N GLN A 541 -18.78 -18.49 -15.84
CA GLN A 541 -19.60 -18.37 -17.05
C GLN A 541 -20.64 -19.50 -17.15
N ASP A 542 -20.24 -20.75 -16.90
CA ASP A 542 -21.13 -21.91 -16.91
C ASP A 542 -22.33 -21.75 -15.96
N LEU A 543 -22.12 -21.09 -14.82
CA LEU A 543 -23.20 -20.81 -13.86
C LEU A 543 -24.18 -19.76 -14.41
N ARG A 544 -23.67 -18.71 -15.09
CA ARG A 544 -24.50 -17.66 -15.69
C ARG A 544 -25.33 -18.22 -16.84
N ASP A 545 -24.68 -18.90 -17.78
CA ASP A 545 -25.33 -19.46 -18.98
C ASP A 545 -26.48 -20.42 -18.61
N TRP A 546 -26.31 -21.17 -17.52
CA TRP A 546 -27.36 -22.06 -17.00
C TRP A 546 -28.55 -21.33 -16.38
N LEU A 547 -28.30 -20.24 -15.64
CA LEU A 547 -29.39 -19.44 -15.05
C LEU A 547 -30.21 -18.72 -16.12
N ASP A 548 -29.53 -18.23 -17.16
CA ASP A 548 -30.12 -17.47 -18.26
C ASP A 548 -30.85 -18.35 -19.30
N GLY A 549 -30.77 -19.68 -19.16
CA GLY A 549 -31.45 -20.63 -20.06
C GLY A 549 -30.90 -20.61 -21.49
N VAL A 550 -29.74 -20.00 -21.72
CA VAL A 550 -29.09 -19.83 -23.03
C VAL A 550 -28.64 -21.16 -23.63
N THR A 551 -28.64 -22.22 -22.83
CA THR A 551 -28.11 -23.51 -23.22
C THR A 551 -28.80 -24.66 -22.50
N ASP A 552 -29.07 -25.75 -23.23
CA ASP A 552 -29.04 -27.12 -22.70
C ASP A 552 -27.57 -27.53 -22.44
N VAL A 553 -26.79 -26.62 -21.83
CA VAL A 553 -25.39 -26.86 -21.50
C VAL A 553 -25.45 -27.97 -20.46
N PRO A 554 -24.76 -29.10 -20.72
CA PRO A 554 -24.61 -30.11 -19.70
C PRO A 554 -24.05 -29.38 -18.49
N ALA A 555 -24.81 -29.38 -17.39
CA ALA A 555 -24.18 -29.15 -16.11
C ALA A 555 -22.95 -30.04 -16.11
N THR A 556 -21.77 -29.47 -15.92
CA THR A 556 -20.70 -30.27 -15.36
C THR A 556 -21.11 -30.63 -13.94
N MET A 557 -22.03 -31.59 -13.82
CA MET A 557 -21.78 -32.71 -12.94
C MET A 557 -20.42 -33.24 -13.39
N THR A 558 -19.37 -32.79 -12.71
CA THR A 558 -18.22 -33.66 -12.49
C THR A 558 -17.62 -34.31 -13.75
N SER A 559 -17.04 -33.54 -14.68
CA SER A 559 -16.53 -34.07 -15.96
C SER A 559 -17.59 -34.80 -16.83
N PRO A 560 -17.46 -34.82 -18.17
CA PRO A 560 -18.39 -35.58 -19.02
C PRO A 560 -18.53 -37.06 -18.61
N GLN A 561 -17.53 -37.59 -17.89
CA GLN A 561 -17.49 -38.97 -17.45
C GLN A 561 -18.44 -39.22 -16.28
N GLN A 562 -18.58 -38.35 -15.27
CA GLN A 562 -19.43 -38.66 -14.11
C GLN A 562 -20.93 -38.41 -14.40
N GLN A 563 -21.26 -37.59 -15.40
CA GLN A 563 -22.63 -37.48 -15.91
C GLN A 563 -23.09 -38.75 -16.66
N ALA A 564 -22.18 -39.45 -17.34
CA ALA A 564 -22.48 -40.76 -17.91
C ALA A 564 -22.73 -41.82 -16.82
N LEU A 565 -22.08 -41.68 -15.65
CA LEU A 565 -22.25 -42.62 -14.52
C LEU A 565 -23.61 -42.58 -13.84
N THR A 566 -24.41 -41.54 -14.06
CA THR A 566 -25.79 -41.45 -13.57
C THR A 566 -26.82 -41.99 -14.57
N ASP A 567 -26.36 -42.50 -15.72
CA ASP A 567 -27.26 -43.00 -16.75
C ASP A 567 -28.06 -44.23 -16.27
N PRO A 568 -29.36 -44.35 -16.60
CA PRO A 568 -30.18 -45.51 -16.25
C PRO A 568 -29.59 -46.84 -16.72
N HIS A 569 -28.86 -46.87 -17.85
CA HIS A 569 -28.17 -48.09 -18.29
C HIS A 569 -27.12 -48.55 -17.29
N LEU A 570 -26.40 -47.63 -16.63
CA LEU A 570 -25.38 -47.96 -15.63
C LEU A 570 -25.95 -48.09 -14.21
N THR A 571 -26.91 -47.27 -13.82
CA THR A 571 -27.45 -47.24 -12.45
C THR A 571 -28.64 -48.19 -12.24
N GLY A 572 -29.42 -48.45 -13.29
CA GLY A 572 -30.64 -49.28 -13.23
C GLY A 572 -31.84 -48.56 -12.62
N LEU A 573 -31.71 -47.25 -12.45
CA LEU A 573 -32.73 -46.38 -11.89
C LEU A 573 -33.01 -45.26 -12.91
N GLU A 574 -34.27 -44.88 -13.03
CA GLU A 574 -34.64 -43.64 -13.70
C GLU A 574 -33.91 -42.46 -13.05
N ARG A 575 -33.52 -41.45 -13.84
CA ARG A 575 -32.70 -40.33 -13.36
C ARG A 575 -33.32 -39.60 -12.16
N GLU A 576 -34.64 -39.48 -12.15
CA GLU A 576 -35.41 -38.88 -11.05
C GLU A 576 -35.42 -39.76 -9.80
N ALA A 577 -35.56 -41.09 -9.96
CA ALA A 577 -35.52 -42.03 -8.84
C ALA A 577 -34.11 -42.13 -8.22
N LEU A 578 -33.07 -42.10 -9.04
CA LEU A 578 -31.68 -41.99 -8.58
C LEU A 578 -31.46 -40.69 -7.81
N HIS A 579 -32.02 -39.58 -8.30
CA HIS A 579 -31.92 -38.29 -7.65
C HIS A 579 -32.56 -38.30 -6.25
N GLN A 580 -33.80 -38.78 -6.13
CA GLN A 580 -34.50 -38.93 -4.85
C GLN A 580 -33.72 -39.84 -3.89
N LEU A 581 -33.21 -40.97 -4.38
CA LEU A 581 -32.41 -41.89 -3.57
C LEU A 581 -31.13 -41.24 -3.03
N LEU A 582 -30.44 -40.44 -3.86
CA LEU A 582 -29.24 -39.72 -3.44
C LEU A 582 -29.56 -38.65 -2.38
N GLU A 583 -30.66 -37.91 -2.52
CA GLU A 583 -31.10 -36.93 -1.52
C GLU A 583 -31.47 -37.59 -0.18
N GLU A 584 -32.19 -38.71 -0.23
CA GLU A 584 -32.56 -39.47 0.97
C GLU A 584 -31.35 -40.03 1.72
N LEU A 585 -30.30 -40.44 1.00
CA LEU A 585 -29.14 -41.12 1.58
C LEU A 585 -28.04 -40.18 2.07
N ILE A 586 -27.98 -38.94 1.57
CA ILE A 586 -26.94 -37.97 1.94
C ILE A 586 -26.97 -37.60 3.42
N VAL A 587 -28.16 -37.35 3.99
CA VAL A 587 -28.28 -36.94 5.40
C VAL A 587 -27.87 -38.08 6.34
N PRO A 588 -28.38 -39.32 6.17
CA PRO A 588 -27.88 -40.49 6.91
C PRO A 588 -26.39 -40.72 6.74
N TYR A 589 -25.86 -40.56 5.53
CA TYR A 589 -24.44 -40.71 5.25
C TYR A 589 -23.57 -39.70 5.99
N ALA A 590 -23.91 -38.41 5.90
CA ALA A 590 -23.21 -37.35 6.60
C ALA A 590 -23.24 -37.58 8.13
N ALA A 591 -24.39 -38.02 8.67
CA ALA A 591 -24.54 -38.36 10.07
C ALA A 591 -23.66 -39.55 10.49
N ALA A 592 -23.61 -40.62 9.69
CA ALA A 592 -22.79 -41.80 9.97
C ALA A 592 -21.29 -41.49 9.95
N ILE A 593 -20.83 -40.73 8.94
CA ILE A 593 -19.44 -40.27 8.84
C ILE A 593 -19.07 -39.39 10.02
N GLU A 594 -19.92 -38.44 10.40
CA GLU A 594 -19.62 -37.56 11.53
C GLU A 594 -19.62 -38.31 12.86
N ARG A 595 -20.52 -39.28 13.09
CA ARG A 595 -20.45 -40.18 14.27
C ARG A 595 -19.13 -40.93 14.33
N ARG A 596 -18.66 -41.47 13.20
CA ARG A 596 -17.37 -42.18 13.13
C ARG A 596 -16.20 -41.26 13.41
N ARG A 597 -16.18 -40.07 12.80
CA ARG A 597 -15.13 -39.06 13.03
C ARG A 597 -15.17 -38.54 14.47
N HIS A 598 -16.34 -38.39 15.07
CA HIS A 598 -16.51 -38.04 16.48
C HIS A 598 -15.88 -39.12 17.39
N ARG A 599 -16.15 -40.40 17.13
CA ARG A 599 -15.53 -41.53 17.85
C ARG A 599 -14.01 -41.53 17.69
N GLN A 600 -13.49 -41.31 16.48
CA GLN A 600 -12.04 -41.26 16.21
C GLN A 600 -11.36 -40.05 16.85
N ARG A 601 -12.06 -38.91 16.93
CA ARG A 601 -11.54 -37.67 17.54
C ARG A 601 -11.66 -37.63 19.06
N GLY A 602 -12.45 -38.53 19.66
CA GLY A 602 -12.67 -38.57 21.11
C GLY A 602 -13.50 -37.41 21.68
N GLY A 603 -14.27 -36.70 20.83
CA GLY A 603 -15.12 -35.60 21.28
C GLY A 603 -15.65 -34.69 20.17
N ASN A 604 -16.37 -33.64 20.58
CA ASN A 604 -16.97 -32.65 19.69
C ASN A 604 -15.93 -31.89 18.87
N ARG A 605 -16.31 -31.49 17.66
CA ARG A 605 -15.46 -30.71 16.76
C ARG A 605 -15.15 -29.34 17.38
N ARG A 606 -13.87 -28.97 17.47
CA ARG A 606 -13.47 -27.62 17.89
C ARG A 606 -13.78 -26.60 16.79
N PRO A 607 -14.52 -25.51 17.08
CA PRO A 607 -14.80 -24.45 16.12
C PRO A 607 -13.50 -23.84 15.57
N GLY A 608 -13.40 -23.66 14.25
CA GLY A 608 -12.26 -22.96 13.63
C GLY A 608 -11.04 -23.80 13.25
N THR A 609 -11.05 -25.13 13.43
CA THR A 609 -10.05 -26.01 12.82
C THR A 609 -10.18 -25.96 11.28
N ARG A 610 -9.05 -25.79 10.56
CA ARG A 610 -8.96 -25.74 9.08
C ARG A 610 -9.55 -27.01 8.45
N GLY A 611 -10.87 -27.05 8.31
CA GLY A 611 -11.59 -27.91 7.40
C GLY A 611 -12.09 -27.03 6.27
N GLY A 612 -11.24 -26.75 5.29
CA GLY A 612 -11.75 -26.36 3.98
C GLY A 612 -12.75 -27.44 3.56
N VAL A 613 -13.97 -27.05 3.21
CA VAL A 613 -15.02 -28.00 2.80
C VAL A 613 -14.58 -28.79 1.57
N PHE A 614 -13.54 -28.31 0.88
CA PHE A 614 -12.99 -28.92 -0.30
C PHE A 614 -11.50 -29.28 -0.15
N ARG A 615 -11.28 -30.53 0.24
CA ARG A 615 -10.33 -31.47 -0.38
C ARG A 615 -10.86 -32.90 -0.23
N GLN A 616 -12.17 -33.11 -0.44
CA GLN A 616 -12.63 -34.46 -0.74
C GLN A 616 -12.30 -34.73 -2.21
N LYS A 617 -11.55 -35.80 -2.51
CA LYS A 617 -11.25 -36.20 -3.90
C LYS A 617 -12.50 -36.68 -4.66
N ILE A 618 -13.59 -36.97 -3.93
CA ILE A 618 -14.87 -37.50 -4.39
C ILE A 618 -15.97 -36.93 -3.49
N THR A 619 -17.05 -36.39 -4.06
CA THR A 619 -18.14 -35.77 -3.27
C THR A 619 -18.96 -36.81 -2.51
N ASP A 620 -19.75 -36.41 -1.50
CA ASP A 620 -20.59 -37.36 -0.75
C ASP A 620 -21.62 -38.06 -1.68
N GLY A 621 -22.15 -37.33 -2.69
CA GLY A 621 -23.00 -37.90 -3.74
C GLY A 621 -22.26 -38.90 -4.63
N ASP A 622 -21.05 -38.56 -5.09
CA ASP A 622 -20.22 -39.48 -5.90
C ASP A 622 -19.87 -40.75 -5.13
N ARG A 623 -19.66 -40.66 -3.81
CA ARG A 623 -19.41 -41.85 -2.97
C ARG A 623 -20.62 -42.78 -2.93
N ILE A 624 -21.83 -42.22 -2.84
CA ILE A 624 -23.06 -43.01 -2.88
C ILE A 624 -23.22 -43.63 -4.26
N LEU A 625 -23.12 -42.83 -5.33
CA LEU A 625 -23.19 -43.31 -6.72
C LEU A 625 -22.17 -44.42 -7.01
N ALA A 626 -20.91 -44.24 -6.62
CA ALA A 626 -19.87 -45.25 -6.74
C ALA A 626 -20.24 -46.56 -6.04
N THR A 627 -20.92 -46.48 -4.88
CA THR A 627 -21.36 -47.64 -4.12
C THR A 627 -22.54 -48.34 -4.80
N LEU A 628 -23.48 -47.59 -5.37
CA LEU A 628 -24.59 -48.13 -6.17
C LEU A 628 -24.03 -48.92 -7.37
N LEU A 629 -23.14 -48.30 -8.16
CA LEU A 629 -22.51 -48.93 -9.32
C LEU A 629 -21.67 -50.16 -8.94
N HIS A 630 -20.99 -50.11 -7.79
CA HIS A 630 -20.24 -51.24 -7.26
C HIS A 630 -21.14 -52.42 -6.87
N ARG A 631 -22.24 -52.17 -6.14
CA ARG A 631 -23.23 -53.20 -5.78
C ARG A 631 -23.88 -53.82 -7.02
N ARG A 632 -24.17 -52.99 -8.01
CA ARG A 632 -24.72 -53.42 -9.30
C ARG A 632 -23.71 -54.23 -10.14
N ARG A 633 -22.42 -54.27 -9.76
CA ARG A 633 -21.34 -54.98 -10.48
C ARG A 633 -21.13 -54.52 -11.93
N VAL A 634 -21.33 -53.23 -12.21
CA VAL A 634 -21.23 -52.64 -13.56
C VAL A 634 -19.84 -52.80 -14.16
N CYS A 635 -18.78 -52.64 -13.36
CA CYS A 635 -17.41 -52.78 -13.81
C CYS A 635 -16.47 -53.22 -12.67
N THR A 636 -15.19 -53.43 -12.99
CA THR A 636 -14.16 -53.73 -11.99
C THR A 636 -13.93 -52.53 -11.07
N LEU A 637 -13.40 -52.78 -9.85
CA LEU A 637 -13.12 -51.69 -8.90
C LEU A 637 -12.06 -50.71 -9.44
N ASP A 638 -11.12 -51.18 -10.27
CA ASP A 638 -10.11 -50.35 -10.90
C ASP A 638 -10.72 -49.46 -11.99
N ALA A 639 -11.60 -50.03 -12.83
CA ALA A 639 -12.35 -49.26 -13.82
C ALA A 639 -13.27 -48.22 -13.16
N LEU A 640 -13.95 -48.56 -12.06
CA LEU A 640 -14.71 -47.57 -11.28
C LEU A 640 -13.80 -46.47 -10.72
N ALA A 641 -12.63 -46.81 -10.20
CA ALA A 641 -11.72 -45.82 -9.62
C ALA A 641 -11.24 -44.84 -10.69
N GLU A 642 -10.96 -45.34 -11.89
CA GLU A 642 -10.63 -44.55 -13.08
C GLU A 642 -11.80 -43.64 -13.50
N LEU A 643 -13.03 -44.16 -13.55
CA LEU A 643 -14.25 -43.40 -13.89
C LEU A 643 -14.51 -42.22 -12.94
N PHE A 644 -14.18 -42.36 -11.66
CA PHE A 644 -14.30 -41.30 -10.67
C PHE A 644 -13.03 -40.44 -10.51
N GLY A 645 -11.96 -40.71 -11.28
CA GLY A 645 -10.71 -39.95 -11.20
C GLY A 645 -9.99 -40.04 -9.85
N VAL A 646 -10.17 -41.14 -9.11
CA VAL A 646 -9.60 -41.36 -7.77
C VAL A 646 -8.80 -42.66 -7.68
N SER A 647 -7.99 -42.83 -6.63
CA SER A 647 -7.29 -44.11 -6.42
C SER A 647 -8.26 -45.21 -5.99
N ARG A 648 -7.97 -46.47 -6.35
CA ARG A 648 -8.70 -47.67 -5.91
C ARG A 648 -8.96 -47.67 -4.40
N SER A 649 -7.95 -47.30 -3.59
CA SER A 649 -8.06 -47.23 -2.13
C SER A 649 -9.03 -46.14 -1.66
N THR A 650 -9.09 -45.02 -2.37
CA THR A 650 -10.04 -43.93 -2.06
C THR A 650 -11.47 -44.38 -2.34
N LEU A 651 -11.69 -45.02 -3.49
CA LEU A 651 -12.99 -45.55 -3.89
C LEU A 651 -13.47 -46.67 -2.95
N TRP A 652 -12.58 -47.61 -2.59
CA TRP A 652 -12.92 -48.69 -1.67
C TRP A 652 -13.33 -48.17 -0.29
N ASN A 653 -12.65 -47.13 0.21
CA ASN A 653 -13.04 -46.50 1.47
C ASN A 653 -14.41 -45.83 1.37
N ALA A 654 -14.71 -45.17 0.24
CA ALA A 654 -16.03 -44.61 -0.01
C ALA A 654 -17.13 -45.68 0.01
N ILE A 655 -16.91 -46.79 -0.69
CA ILE A 655 -17.83 -47.95 -0.72
C ILE A 655 -18.07 -48.48 0.69
N ARG A 656 -16.99 -48.75 1.43
CA ARG A 656 -17.09 -49.27 2.81
C ARG A 656 -17.82 -48.31 3.75
N ASP A 657 -17.75 -47.01 3.49
CA ASP A 657 -18.43 -46.01 4.31
C ASP A 657 -19.94 -45.94 4.01
N VAL A 658 -20.37 -46.18 2.77
CA VAL A 658 -21.78 -46.10 2.33
C VAL A 658 -22.52 -47.44 2.48
N GLN A 659 -21.84 -48.56 2.25
CA GLN A 659 -22.43 -49.91 2.24
C GLN A 659 -23.33 -50.20 3.46
N PRO A 660 -22.91 -49.92 4.72
CA PRO A 660 -23.74 -50.22 5.88
C PRO A 660 -25.06 -49.45 5.91
N ILE A 661 -25.12 -48.29 5.26
CA ILE A 661 -26.32 -47.44 5.20
C ILE A 661 -27.32 -48.02 4.20
N LEU A 662 -26.82 -48.53 3.07
CA LEU A 662 -27.65 -49.23 2.10
C LEU A 662 -28.16 -50.56 2.66
N ASP A 663 -27.34 -51.28 3.44
CA ASP A 663 -27.72 -52.52 4.12
C ASP A 663 -28.81 -52.26 5.19
N ASP A 664 -28.61 -51.27 6.06
CA ASP A 664 -29.56 -50.90 7.14
C ASP A 664 -30.93 -50.50 6.60
N ARG A 665 -30.95 -49.81 5.46
CA ARG A 665 -32.18 -49.41 4.76
C ARG A 665 -32.78 -50.48 3.85
N ARG A 666 -32.15 -51.66 3.74
CA ARG A 666 -32.59 -52.76 2.87
C ARG A 666 -32.82 -52.32 1.42
N ILE A 667 -31.99 -51.40 0.92
CA ILE A 667 -32.08 -50.96 -0.48
C ILE A 667 -31.50 -52.09 -1.33
N ASP A 668 -32.34 -52.79 -2.09
CA ASP A 668 -31.91 -53.84 -3.00
C ASP A 668 -31.57 -53.24 -4.37
N ILE A 669 -30.43 -53.62 -4.92
CA ILE A 669 -29.91 -53.08 -6.18
C ILE A 669 -29.66 -54.26 -7.12
N ALA A 670 -30.52 -54.39 -8.13
CA ALA A 670 -30.42 -55.47 -9.11
C ALA A 670 -29.06 -55.45 -9.82
N THR A 671 -28.40 -56.60 -9.93
CA THR A 671 -27.12 -56.72 -10.65
C THR A 671 -27.26 -56.36 -12.12
N SER A 672 -26.24 -55.69 -12.66
CA SER A 672 -26.18 -55.29 -14.06
C SER A 672 -26.10 -56.53 -14.96
N PRO A 673 -26.84 -56.57 -16.08
CA PRO A 673 -26.74 -57.65 -17.06
C PRO A 673 -25.38 -57.64 -17.79
N HIS A 674 -24.67 -56.51 -17.77
CA HIS A 674 -23.37 -56.34 -18.42
C HIS A 674 -22.32 -55.87 -17.42
N ARG A 675 -21.10 -56.42 -17.56
CA ARG A 675 -19.93 -56.06 -16.75
C ARG A 675 -18.81 -55.57 -17.66
N TYR A 676 -18.56 -54.26 -17.64
CA TYR A 676 -17.52 -53.62 -18.43
C TYR A 676 -16.14 -53.82 -17.80
N ILE A 677 -15.13 -54.07 -18.62
CA ILE A 677 -13.76 -54.37 -18.16
C ILE A 677 -13.00 -53.06 -17.95
N THR A 678 -13.21 -52.09 -18.83
CA THR A 678 -12.52 -50.78 -18.82
C THR A 678 -13.48 -49.62 -18.58
N ALA A 679 -12.94 -48.49 -18.08
CA ALA A 679 -13.70 -47.26 -17.93
C ALA A 679 -14.25 -46.75 -19.28
N ARG A 680 -13.48 -46.95 -20.35
CA ARG A 680 -13.85 -46.51 -21.70
C ARG A 680 -15.06 -47.29 -22.25
N GLU A 681 -15.06 -48.61 -22.12
CA GLU A 681 -16.21 -49.46 -22.52
C GLU A 681 -17.51 -49.05 -21.81
N ALA A 682 -17.43 -48.75 -20.51
CA ALA A 682 -18.60 -48.32 -19.74
C ALA A 682 -19.15 -46.96 -20.21
N LEU A 683 -18.27 -46.04 -20.64
CA LEU A 683 -18.66 -44.73 -21.17
C LEU A 683 -19.19 -44.80 -22.60
N ASP A 684 -18.60 -45.66 -23.44
CA ASP A 684 -19.05 -45.86 -24.82
C ASP A 684 -20.43 -46.52 -24.86
N ALA A 685 -20.73 -47.46 -23.95
CA ALA A 685 -22.05 -48.07 -23.82
C ALA A 685 -23.18 -47.07 -23.47
N VAL A 686 -22.87 -46.00 -22.73
CA VAL A 686 -23.82 -44.92 -22.44
C VAL A 686 -24.06 -44.04 -23.67
N ARG A 687 -23.05 -43.86 -24.51
CA ARG A 687 -23.16 -43.09 -25.77
C ARG A 687 -24.00 -43.81 -26.81
N ASP A 688 -23.76 -45.11 -26.99
CA ASP A 688 -24.48 -45.91 -27.99
C ASP A 688 -25.94 -46.17 -27.59
N GLY A 689 -26.27 -46.17 -26.29
CA GLY A 689 -27.64 -46.32 -25.79
C GLY A 689 -28.53 -45.08 -26.02
N THR A 690 -27.95 -43.89 -26.20
CA THR A 690 -28.71 -42.66 -26.44
C THR A 690 -29.25 -42.51 -27.86
N ASP A 691 -28.76 -43.31 -28.83
CA ASP A 691 -29.22 -43.28 -30.23
C ASP A 691 -30.44 -44.19 -30.52
N ASN A 692 -30.95 -44.94 -29.53
CA ASN A 692 -32.03 -45.92 -29.74
C ASN A 692 -33.45 -45.45 -29.37
N HIS A 693 -33.66 -44.14 -29.17
CA HIS A 693 -35.01 -43.55 -29.17
C HIS A 693 -35.36 -42.96 -30.55
N GLN A 694 -35.34 -43.82 -31.58
CA GLN A 694 -36.07 -43.57 -32.82
C GLN A 694 -37.29 -44.49 -32.92
N VAL A 695 -38.46 -43.85 -32.86
CA VAL A 695 -39.71 -44.16 -33.58
C VAL A 695 -40.13 -45.63 -33.63
N VAL A 696 -41.16 -45.96 -32.83
CA VAL A 696 -42.17 -46.93 -33.26
C VAL A 696 -43.56 -46.35 -33.02
N SER A 697 -44.19 -46.02 -34.16
CA SER A 697 -45.58 -45.63 -34.45
C SER A 697 -46.09 -44.28 -33.95
#